data_AF-A0AAD4AIK9-F1
#
_entry.id   AF-A0AAD4AIK9-F1
#
_cell.length_a   1.000
_cell.length_b   1.000
_cell.length_c   1.000
_cell.angle_alpha   90.00
_cell.angle_beta   90.00
_cell.angle_gamma   90.00
#
_symmetry.space_group_name_H-M   'P 1'
#
loop_
_entity.id
_entity.type
_entity.pdbx_description
1 polymer ?
#
loop_
_entity_poly.entity_id
_entity_poly.type
_entity_poly.pdbx_seq_one_letter_code
_entity_poly.pdbx_strand_id
1 'polypeptide(L)'
;MKFASSHWAKLLLGPAILLSQHALGATLPDVCATQGPSTSITDGTPICVNDNGTAYLSLSGVNEHNSVAISTGHGNGDLSLYVDQGRWPNTGLNSNAYKSITSGTNGECVVISNPSQYWLMIAVTGNRSKSSIAVDFGATSCRDVNGGGDNPGDGNTGSILAPSNLAGTTTESSATVSWSDNSNNEDNFIVQRSSAGISWHTVATVNANETSFTDTGLVQDKVYYYVMYAKNTTNTSAWSAILTTKTKKSGSTTPPGDGDSGDLANMCATSAPTTETALTDGVPVCVPATSQRKSFSISTFNKNVTSIAISSSYGLGNLTLAGRTDGTWPKSGDDSIRSPKVGNTECVILTNPQNGWNNVSLEGLFKGASVVADFNKTSCRVTPGADDPGNDGYDHNGVHVLVYPFRFPDQDLAFSTEQINAEMQKTKDFFTEQSYGKFNFTWEIKPKITMPQSHNYYNNDKKLWNPGYKEQLVNAGVDPNFPGDATIIMVTAPPIGNDATYFINSQAGPPLMEIYTYAAGTIAHETGHALGLHHSMSIEGGNSMLNGNSNDVVTNYGNVFGLMGMGAHSLEEMNLMYKGYFNNWISDTDVPTITTSGKYRIYTYNHGTSSGHNAPGAIGLKIPSGDKTFWVEYLTRQKSEANTPPDQQLRTPLLQNGIVINLQNYMDNNAAPWYNHNSLLLDSTPNSRSSNWALEDFNDAPLQKNHTFTDPWGKFSIYPIETGGTLGTANAWIDVQVTFF
;
A
#
# COMPACT_ATOMS: atom_id res chain seq x y z
N MET A 1 24.31 -48.21 -65.57
CA MET A 1 25.03 -47.53 -66.66
C MET A 1 24.83 -46.03 -66.46
N LYS A 2 25.90 -45.26 -66.20
CA LYS A 2 26.02 -43.77 -66.19
C LYS A 2 25.01 -42.87 -65.40
N PHE A 3 25.54 -42.18 -64.37
CA PHE A 3 25.35 -40.75 -63.93
C PHE A 3 23.93 -40.14 -63.73
N ALA A 4 23.63 -39.25 -62.76
CA ALA A 4 24.33 -38.71 -61.56
C ALA A 4 23.34 -37.94 -60.62
N SER A 5 23.75 -37.61 -59.38
CA SER A 5 23.30 -36.49 -58.48
C SER A 5 21.78 -36.19 -58.30
N SER A 6 21.13 -36.34 -57.13
CA SER A 6 21.15 -35.45 -55.92
C SER A 6 20.64 -34.00 -56.14
N HIS A 7 19.82 -33.34 -55.29
CA HIS A 7 19.42 -33.62 -53.89
C HIS A 7 18.25 -32.70 -53.36
N TRP A 8 17.65 -33.05 -52.18
CA TRP A 8 16.77 -32.27 -51.25
C TRP A 8 15.40 -31.64 -51.65
N ALA A 9 14.39 -31.99 -50.83
CA ALA A 9 13.16 -31.34 -50.35
C ALA A 9 12.54 -30.04 -50.97
N LYS A 10 11.22 -30.11 -51.24
CA LYS A 10 10.12 -29.11 -51.13
C LYS A 10 8.84 -29.76 -51.73
N LEU A 11 7.58 -29.42 -51.43
CA LEU A 11 6.91 -28.65 -50.37
C LEU A 11 5.43 -29.12 -50.41
N LEU A 12 4.78 -29.43 -49.28
CA LEU A 12 3.34 -29.76 -49.29
C LEU A 12 2.51 -28.47 -49.34
N LEU A 13 1.60 -28.40 -50.31
CA LEU A 13 0.76 -27.23 -50.57
C LEU A 13 -0.30 -27.04 -49.46
N GLY A 14 -0.18 -25.95 -48.70
CA GLY A 14 -1.30 -25.37 -47.96
C GLY A 14 -2.27 -24.61 -48.88
N PRO A 15 -3.40 -24.10 -48.37
CA PRO A 15 -4.37 -23.37 -49.18
C PRO A 15 -3.72 -22.13 -49.80
N ALA A 16 -4.02 -21.89 -51.08
CA ALA A 16 -3.48 -20.77 -51.82
C ALA A 16 -4.08 -19.46 -51.29
N ILE A 17 -3.25 -18.66 -50.63
CA ILE A 17 -3.58 -17.26 -50.33
C ILE A 17 -3.65 -16.53 -51.69
N LEU A 18 -4.86 -16.24 -52.16
CA LEU A 18 -5.05 -15.27 -53.25
C LEU A 18 -4.75 -13.88 -52.68
N LEU A 19 -3.52 -13.42 -52.90
CA LEU A 19 -3.19 -11.99 -52.81
C LEU A 19 -3.88 -11.28 -53.98
N SER A 20 -5.00 -10.61 -53.68
CA SER A 20 -5.56 -9.59 -54.58
C SER A 20 -4.51 -8.49 -54.78
N GLN A 21 -4.15 -8.21 -56.03
CA GLN A 21 -3.08 -7.25 -56.36
C GLN A 21 -3.57 -5.79 -56.39
N HIS A 22 -4.79 -5.50 -55.94
CA HIS A 22 -5.51 -4.27 -56.34
C HIS A 22 -5.55 -3.12 -55.32
N ALA A 23 -4.97 -3.25 -54.12
CA ALA A 23 -5.23 -2.30 -53.03
C ALA A 23 -4.13 -1.26 -52.74
N LEU A 24 -2.89 -1.45 -53.20
CA LEU A 24 -1.81 -0.48 -52.98
C LEU A 24 -1.82 0.59 -54.08
N GLY A 25 -2.61 1.64 -53.87
CA GLY A 25 -2.65 2.84 -54.72
C GLY A 25 -3.60 2.78 -55.92
N ALA A 26 -4.72 2.05 -55.82
CA ALA A 26 -5.75 2.05 -56.85
C ALA A 26 -6.74 3.23 -56.66
N THR A 27 -7.01 3.97 -57.73
CA THR A 27 -8.03 5.02 -57.73
C THR A 27 -9.44 4.44 -57.79
N LEU A 28 -10.40 5.05 -57.08
CA LEU A 28 -11.83 4.77 -57.22
C LEU A 28 -12.36 5.43 -58.51
N PRO A 29 -12.88 4.70 -59.50
CA PRO A 29 -13.47 5.30 -60.69
C PRO A 29 -14.91 5.81 -60.44
N ASP A 30 -15.30 6.90 -61.11
CA ASP A 30 -16.69 7.35 -61.18
C ASP A 30 -17.49 6.44 -62.12
N VAL A 31 -18.02 5.35 -61.58
CA VAL A 31 -18.89 4.43 -62.33
C VAL A 31 -20.31 4.99 -62.49
N CYS A 32 -20.76 5.89 -61.61
CA CYS A 32 -22.05 6.58 -61.74
C CYS A 32 -22.13 7.53 -62.95
N ALA A 33 -20.98 7.93 -63.53
CA ALA A 33 -20.95 8.63 -64.81
C ALA A 33 -21.41 7.77 -66.00
N THR A 34 -21.35 6.43 -65.90
CA THR A 34 -21.58 5.50 -67.03
C THR A 34 -22.54 4.35 -66.74
N GLN A 35 -22.93 4.12 -65.48
CA GLN A 35 -23.74 2.98 -65.03
C GLN A 35 -24.91 3.43 -64.15
N GLY A 36 -25.98 2.63 -64.14
CA GLY A 36 -27.08 2.78 -63.18
C GLY A 36 -26.76 2.17 -61.80
N PRO A 37 -27.56 2.44 -60.77
CA PRO A 37 -27.31 1.93 -59.43
C PRO A 37 -27.45 0.40 -59.32
N SER A 38 -26.59 -0.24 -58.52
CA SER A 38 -26.60 -1.67 -58.24
C SER A 38 -26.85 -1.95 -56.75
N THR A 39 -27.38 -3.14 -56.45
CA THR A 39 -27.52 -3.68 -55.08
C THR A 39 -26.59 -4.89 -54.81
N SER A 40 -25.84 -5.33 -55.83
CA SER A 40 -24.85 -6.41 -55.71
C SER A 40 -23.45 -5.83 -55.85
N ILE A 41 -22.59 -6.17 -54.88
CA ILE A 41 -21.19 -5.73 -54.79
C ILE A 41 -20.28 -6.96 -54.70
N THR A 42 -19.07 -6.86 -55.25
CA THR A 42 -18.07 -7.94 -55.28
C THR A 42 -16.67 -7.35 -55.16
N ASP A 43 -15.71 -8.17 -54.71
CA ASP A 43 -14.31 -7.78 -54.58
C ASP A 43 -13.77 -7.12 -55.87
N GLY A 44 -13.00 -6.05 -55.70
CA GLY A 44 -12.31 -5.34 -56.77
C GLY A 44 -13.21 -4.52 -57.70
N THR A 45 -14.54 -4.63 -57.62
CA THR A 45 -15.48 -4.13 -58.63
C THR A 45 -16.35 -2.99 -58.09
N PRO A 46 -16.08 -1.72 -58.49
CA PRO A 46 -16.89 -0.58 -58.08
C PRO A 46 -18.28 -0.58 -58.71
N ILE A 47 -19.28 -0.11 -57.95
CA ILE A 47 -20.67 0.03 -58.39
C ILE A 47 -21.21 1.43 -58.09
N CYS A 48 -22.24 1.86 -58.83
CA CYS A 48 -22.99 3.06 -58.49
C CYS A 48 -24.01 2.78 -57.37
N VAL A 49 -24.09 3.63 -56.37
CA VAL A 49 -25.04 3.51 -55.24
C VAL A 49 -26.37 4.17 -55.61
N ASN A 50 -27.49 3.64 -55.12
CA ASN A 50 -28.79 4.30 -55.24
C ASN A 50 -28.82 5.60 -54.41
N ASP A 51 -29.26 6.72 -55.01
CA ASP A 51 -29.35 8.03 -54.36
C ASP A 51 -30.43 8.10 -53.25
N ASN A 52 -31.49 7.30 -53.34
CA ASN A 52 -32.66 7.42 -52.47
C ASN A 52 -32.58 6.55 -51.20
N GLY A 53 -32.64 7.18 -50.03
CA GLY A 53 -32.76 6.51 -48.73
C GLY A 53 -31.49 5.76 -48.30
N THR A 54 -31.64 4.75 -47.44
CA THR A 54 -30.51 3.88 -47.06
C THR A 54 -30.38 2.73 -48.07
N ALA A 55 -29.26 2.67 -48.78
CA ALA A 55 -28.92 1.56 -49.64
C ALA A 55 -28.22 0.46 -48.82
N TYR A 56 -28.75 -0.76 -48.90
CA TYR A 56 -28.23 -1.92 -48.17
C TYR A 56 -27.54 -2.88 -49.16
N LEU A 57 -26.28 -3.20 -48.89
CA LEU A 57 -25.42 -4.08 -49.71
C LEU A 57 -24.86 -5.20 -48.83
N SER A 58 -24.54 -6.34 -49.44
CA SER A 58 -23.93 -7.47 -48.73
C SER A 58 -22.83 -8.14 -49.54
N LEU A 59 -21.84 -8.69 -48.82
CA LEU A 59 -20.70 -9.38 -49.40
C LEU A 59 -20.36 -10.63 -48.56
N SER A 60 -20.07 -11.74 -49.24
CA SER A 60 -19.77 -13.05 -48.64
C SER A 60 -18.29 -13.42 -48.71
N GLY A 61 -17.84 -14.34 -47.86
CA GLY A 61 -16.48 -14.89 -47.86
C GLY A 61 -15.45 -13.98 -47.20
N VAL A 62 -15.88 -12.90 -46.54
CA VAL A 62 -14.95 -11.89 -46.01
C VAL A 62 -13.97 -12.45 -44.98
N ASN A 63 -14.40 -13.45 -44.19
CA ASN A 63 -13.59 -14.14 -43.18
C ASN A 63 -12.47 -15.03 -43.75
N GLU A 64 -12.38 -15.19 -45.07
CA GLU A 64 -11.28 -15.88 -45.74
C GLU A 64 -10.09 -14.92 -46.02
N HIS A 65 -10.24 -13.63 -45.68
CA HIS A 65 -9.26 -12.58 -45.93
C HIS A 65 -8.82 -11.87 -44.64
N ASN A 66 -7.55 -11.45 -44.60
CA ASN A 66 -6.97 -10.76 -43.44
C ASN A 66 -7.49 -9.32 -43.26
N SER A 67 -8.14 -8.75 -44.27
CA SER A 67 -8.79 -7.45 -44.21
C SER A 67 -9.77 -7.23 -45.36
N VAL A 68 -10.62 -6.22 -45.22
CA VAL A 68 -11.52 -5.70 -46.28
C VAL A 68 -11.53 -4.18 -46.19
N ALA A 69 -11.27 -3.48 -47.29
CA ALA A 69 -11.46 -2.02 -47.39
C ALA A 69 -12.74 -1.70 -48.18
N ILE A 70 -13.44 -0.65 -47.79
CA ILE A 70 -14.67 -0.17 -48.43
C ILE A 70 -14.50 1.32 -48.68
N SER A 71 -14.59 1.73 -49.94
CA SER A 71 -14.33 3.10 -50.39
C SER A 71 -15.56 3.66 -51.08
N THR A 72 -16.03 4.85 -50.68
CA THR A 72 -17.00 5.63 -51.47
C THR A 72 -16.38 6.91 -51.99
N GLY A 73 -16.97 7.48 -53.04
CA GLY A 73 -16.54 8.75 -53.60
C GLY A 73 -17.37 9.16 -54.81
N HIS A 74 -16.97 10.27 -55.44
CA HIS A 74 -17.66 10.89 -56.59
C HIS A 74 -19.09 11.37 -56.28
N GLY A 75 -19.68 12.07 -57.24
CA GLY A 75 -21.00 12.69 -57.08
C GLY A 75 -21.01 13.91 -56.15
N ASN A 76 -22.16 14.22 -55.57
CA ASN A 76 -22.35 15.32 -54.62
C ASN A 76 -23.12 14.86 -53.37
N GLY A 77 -22.96 15.54 -52.24
CA GLY A 77 -23.77 15.31 -51.04
C GLY A 77 -22.97 15.07 -49.77
N ASP A 78 -23.68 14.51 -48.78
CA ASP A 78 -23.22 14.11 -47.46
C ASP A 78 -23.66 12.65 -47.25
N LEU A 79 -22.78 11.72 -47.62
CA LEU A 79 -22.96 10.28 -47.52
C LEU A 79 -22.53 9.82 -46.13
N SER A 80 -23.11 8.74 -45.61
CA SER A 80 -22.59 8.09 -44.40
C SER A 80 -22.54 6.59 -44.58
N LEU A 81 -21.40 5.99 -44.27
CA LEU A 81 -21.12 4.57 -44.47
C LEU A 81 -21.13 3.84 -43.13
N TYR A 82 -21.96 2.81 -43.00
CA TYR A 82 -22.04 1.92 -41.84
C TYR A 82 -21.86 0.47 -42.28
N VAL A 83 -21.13 -0.33 -41.51
CA VAL A 83 -20.72 -1.70 -41.86
C VAL A 83 -20.71 -2.59 -40.63
N ASP A 84 -21.27 -3.79 -40.72
CA ASP A 84 -21.40 -4.74 -39.61
C ASP A 84 -21.19 -6.19 -40.12
N GLN A 85 -20.70 -7.06 -39.25
CA GLN A 85 -20.32 -8.44 -39.56
C GLN A 85 -21.46 -9.38 -39.15
N GLY A 86 -22.15 -9.96 -40.14
CA GLY A 86 -23.21 -10.95 -39.95
C GLY A 86 -24.59 -10.39 -39.55
N ARG A 87 -24.76 -9.07 -39.40
CA ARG A 87 -26.02 -8.40 -39.05
C ARG A 87 -26.18 -7.09 -39.82
N TRP A 88 -27.40 -6.64 -40.07
CA TRP A 88 -27.61 -5.34 -40.73
C TRP A 88 -27.20 -4.18 -39.81
N PRO A 89 -26.39 -3.20 -40.28
CA PRO A 89 -25.94 -2.09 -39.45
C PRO A 89 -27.09 -1.22 -38.95
N ASN A 90 -27.02 -0.80 -37.69
CA ASN A 90 -27.82 0.32 -37.20
C ASN A 90 -27.22 1.63 -37.77
N THR A 91 -28.06 2.57 -38.22
CA THR A 91 -27.62 3.89 -38.75
C THR A 91 -27.95 5.06 -37.81
N GLY A 92 -28.40 4.77 -36.58
CA GLY A 92 -28.63 5.77 -35.54
C GLY A 92 -27.36 6.16 -34.77
N LEU A 93 -27.46 7.22 -33.94
CA LEU A 93 -26.34 7.78 -33.17
C LEU A 93 -25.58 6.74 -32.34
N ASN A 94 -26.32 5.82 -31.69
CA ASN A 94 -25.78 4.76 -30.83
C ASN A 94 -25.45 3.47 -31.62
N SER A 95 -25.00 3.60 -32.87
CA SER A 95 -24.59 2.45 -33.68
C SER A 95 -23.21 1.92 -33.28
N ASN A 96 -23.14 0.61 -33.06
CA ASN A 96 -21.93 -0.18 -32.82
C ASN A 96 -21.30 -0.73 -34.12
N ALA A 97 -21.81 -0.33 -35.30
CA ALA A 97 -21.25 -0.69 -36.59
C ALA A 97 -19.92 0.06 -36.85
N TYR A 98 -19.01 -0.54 -37.62
CA TYR A 98 -17.89 0.18 -38.22
C TYR A 98 -18.47 1.29 -39.10
N LYS A 99 -18.03 2.54 -38.95
CA LYS A 99 -18.65 3.66 -39.67
C LYS A 99 -17.68 4.79 -40.00
N SER A 100 -17.93 5.42 -41.14
CA SER A 100 -17.29 6.67 -41.57
C SER A 100 -18.39 7.66 -41.95
N ILE A 101 -18.27 8.88 -41.42
CA ILE A 101 -19.32 9.92 -41.36
C ILE A 101 -18.72 11.31 -41.57
N THR A 102 -17.95 11.46 -42.64
CA THR A 102 -17.18 12.62 -43.07
C THR A 102 -18.10 13.70 -43.64
N SER A 103 -18.58 14.55 -42.74
CA SER A 103 -19.62 15.55 -42.99
C SER A 103 -19.37 16.41 -44.24
N GLY A 104 -20.37 16.47 -45.12
CA GLY A 104 -20.36 17.29 -46.33
C GLY A 104 -19.60 16.67 -47.50
N THR A 105 -19.35 15.36 -47.47
CA THR A 105 -18.64 14.64 -48.53
C THR A 105 -19.37 13.37 -48.95
N ASN A 106 -18.99 12.83 -50.11
CA ASN A 106 -19.30 11.45 -50.49
C ASN A 106 -18.10 10.49 -50.29
N GLY A 107 -17.00 10.99 -49.72
CA GLY A 107 -15.74 10.27 -49.56
C GLY A 107 -15.70 9.60 -48.20
N GLU A 108 -16.08 8.34 -48.13
CA GLU A 108 -16.04 7.56 -46.90
C GLU A 108 -15.14 6.34 -47.08
N CYS A 109 -14.36 6.05 -46.05
CA CYS A 109 -13.47 4.91 -45.99
C CYS A 109 -13.76 4.08 -44.75
N VAL A 110 -13.95 2.77 -44.90
CA VAL A 110 -14.01 1.82 -43.78
C VAL A 110 -13.12 0.63 -44.09
N VAL A 111 -12.08 0.43 -43.28
CA VAL A 111 -11.23 -0.77 -43.33
C VAL A 111 -11.54 -1.67 -42.12
N ILE A 112 -11.74 -2.95 -42.38
CA ILE A 112 -12.00 -3.99 -41.37
C ILE A 112 -10.85 -4.99 -41.44
N SER A 113 -10.08 -5.08 -40.35
CA SER A 113 -9.01 -6.07 -40.21
C SER A 113 -9.56 -7.37 -39.59
N ASN A 114 -9.07 -8.51 -40.08
CA ASN A 114 -9.38 -9.88 -39.64
C ASN A 114 -10.90 -10.11 -39.39
N PRO A 115 -11.77 -9.88 -40.39
CA PRO A 115 -13.20 -10.13 -40.27
C PRO A 115 -13.51 -11.56 -39.80
N SER A 116 -14.42 -11.67 -38.83
CA SER A 116 -14.72 -12.90 -38.10
C SER A 116 -15.96 -13.65 -38.61
N GLN A 117 -16.80 -13.00 -39.42
CA GLN A 117 -18.06 -13.55 -39.93
C GLN A 117 -18.01 -13.72 -41.44
N TYR A 118 -18.67 -14.75 -41.97
CA TYR A 118 -18.73 -15.00 -43.41
C TYR A 118 -19.41 -13.89 -44.22
N TRP A 119 -20.31 -13.14 -43.59
CA TRP A 119 -21.11 -12.10 -44.21
C TRP A 119 -20.74 -10.72 -43.71
N LEU A 120 -20.52 -9.78 -44.63
CA LEU A 120 -20.37 -8.36 -44.36
C LEU A 120 -21.60 -7.61 -44.88
N MET A 121 -22.24 -6.83 -44.00
CA MET A 121 -23.44 -6.07 -44.29
C MET A 121 -23.08 -4.58 -44.29
N ILE A 122 -23.48 -3.87 -45.34
CA ILE A 122 -23.15 -2.46 -45.55
C ILE A 122 -24.45 -1.67 -45.68
N ALA A 123 -24.52 -0.53 -45.00
CA ALA A 123 -25.61 0.43 -45.08
C ALA A 123 -25.04 1.80 -45.46
N VAL A 124 -25.40 2.29 -46.65
CA VAL A 124 -25.05 3.62 -47.15
C VAL A 124 -26.25 4.53 -46.96
N THR A 125 -26.11 5.55 -46.12
CA THR A 125 -27.16 6.53 -45.80
C THR A 125 -26.69 7.96 -46.09
N GLY A 126 -27.40 8.97 -45.58
CA GLY A 126 -27.12 10.38 -45.87
C GLY A 126 -27.68 10.87 -47.22
N ASN A 127 -27.63 12.18 -47.43
CA ASN A 127 -28.16 12.85 -48.62
C ASN A 127 -27.08 12.90 -49.71
N ARG A 128 -27.15 11.97 -50.66
CA ARG A 128 -26.14 11.78 -51.72
C ARG A 128 -26.74 11.80 -53.12
N SER A 129 -25.93 12.11 -54.12
CA SER A 129 -26.25 11.82 -55.51
C SER A 129 -25.04 11.38 -56.32
N LYS A 130 -25.18 10.29 -57.09
CA LYS A 130 -24.16 9.72 -57.98
C LYS A 130 -22.86 9.29 -57.30
N SER A 131 -22.96 8.72 -56.11
CA SER A 131 -21.81 8.19 -55.36
C SER A 131 -21.44 6.78 -55.82
N SER A 132 -20.16 6.56 -56.13
CA SER A 132 -19.59 5.24 -56.41
C SER A 132 -19.11 4.58 -55.11
N ILE A 133 -19.18 3.25 -55.02
CA ILE A 133 -18.62 2.44 -53.92
C ILE A 133 -17.82 1.26 -54.46
N ALA A 134 -16.70 0.93 -53.82
CA ALA A 134 -15.92 -0.29 -54.07
C ALA A 134 -15.65 -1.04 -52.76
N VAL A 135 -15.42 -2.35 -52.86
CA VAL A 135 -14.95 -3.20 -51.76
C VAL A 135 -13.75 -4.01 -52.24
N ASP A 136 -12.71 -4.09 -51.43
CA ASP A 136 -11.43 -4.72 -51.79
C ASP A 136 -10.97 -5.68 -50.69
N PHE A 137 -10.80 -6.96 -51.03
CA PHE A 137 -10.34 -8.02 -50.13
C PHE A 137 -8.82 -8.03 -50.00
N GLY A 138 -8.33 -8.22 -48.77
CA GLY A 138 -6.91 -8.11 -48.41
C GLY A 138 -6.37 -6.67 -48.46
N ALA A 139 -7.22 -5.68 -48.72
CA ALA A 139 -6.86 -4.27 -48.73
C ALA A 139 -6.68 -3.74 -47.32
N THR A 140 -5.59 -3.04 -47.07
CA THR A 140 -5.28 -2.37 -45.79
C THR A 140 -5.57 -0.86 -45.82
N SER A 141 -6.00 -0.34 -46.97
CA SER A 141 -6.30 1.06 -47.25
C SER A 141 -7.44 1.15 -48.27
N CYS A 142 -8.18 2.25 -48.26
CA CYS A 142 -9.19 2.55 -49.26
C CYS A 142 -8.57 3.04 -50.58
N ARG A 143 -9.42 3.18 -51.60
CA ARG A 143 -9.06 3.68 -52.94
C ARG A 143 -9.06 5.20 -53.01
N ASP A 144 -8.07 5.78 -53.68
CA ASP A 144 -7.95 7.24 -53.87
C ASP A 144 -9.07 7.79 -54.78
N VAL A 145 -9.77 8.84 -54.36
CA VAL A 145 -10.86 9.43 -55.17
C VAL A 145 -10.35 10.40 -56.25
N ASN A 146 -9.18 11.03 -56.04
CA ASN A 146 -8.74 12.21 -56.83
C ASN A 146 -7.40 12.08 -57.58
N GLY A 147 -6.67 10.96 -57.47
CA GLY A 147 -5.44 10.70 -58.26
C GLY A 147 -4.22 11.58 -57.94
N GLY A 148 -4.31 12.50 -56.98
CA GLY A 148 -3.20 13.07 -56.23
C GLY A 148 -3.19 12.49 -54.82
N GLY A 149 -2.02 12.33 -54.21
CA GLY A 149 -1.83 11.66 -52.92
C GLY A 149 -2.34 12.40 -51.67
N ASP A 150 -3.32 13.29 -51.83
CA ASP A 150 -4.08 13.86 -50.72
C ASP A 150 -5.26 12.92 -50.43
N ASN A 151 -5.09 12.03 -49.45
CA ASN A 151 -6.07 11.02 -49.07
C ASN A 151 -7.35 11.71 -48.54
N PRO A 152 -8.52 11.60 -49.21
CA PRO A 152 -9.73 12.28 -48.79
C PRO A 152 -10.39 11.50 -47.66
N GLY A 153 -9.97 11.79 -46.43
CA GLY A 153 -10.45 11.15 -45.22
C GLY A 153 -9.66 9.89 -44.88
N ASP A 154 -8.78 10.02 -43.89
CA ASP A 154 -8.29 8.88 -43.11
C ASP A 154 -9.46 8.31 -42.31
N GLY A 155 -10.30 7.54 -43.00
CA GLY A 155 -11.61 7.11 -42.54
C GLY A 155 -11.54 6.03 -41.47
N ASN A 156 -11.52 6.51 -40.22
CA ASN A 156 -12.21 5.93 -39.07
C ASN A 156 -12.47 4.42 -39.16
N THR A 157 -11.42 3.62 -38.95
CA THR A 157 -11.60 2.21 -38.65
C THR A 157 -12.36 2.12 -37.34
N GLY A 158 -13.63 1.69 -37.35
CA GLY A 158 -14.44 1.55 -36.12
C GLY A 158 -13.79 0.67 -35.03
N SER A 159 -12.78 -0.13 -35.41
CA SER A 159 -11.72 -0.57 -34.51
C SER A 159 -10.54 0.41 -34.57
N ILE A 160 -10.35 1.17 -33.51
CA ILE A 160 -9.11 1.89 -33.21
C ILE A 160 -7.90 0.93 -33.27
N LEU A 161 -6.87 1.29 -34.04
CA LEU A 161 -5.78 0.37 -34.37
C LEU A 161 -4.65 0.41 -33.33
N ALA A 162 -4.08 -0.76 -33.04
CA ALA A 162 -3.03 -0.89 -32.04
C ALA A 162 -1.73 -0.24 -32.52
N PRO A 163 -1.00 0.53 -31.68
CA PRO A 163 0.32 1.05 -32.01
C PRO A 163 1.29 -0.08 -32.36
N SER A 164 2.13 0.15 -33.37
CA SER A 164 3.14 -0.84 -33.82
C SER A 164 4.56 -0.29 -33.69
N ASN A 165 5.55 -1.13 -34.01
CA ASN A 165 6.97 -0.77 -34.00
C ASN A 165 7.45 -0.14 -32.67
N LEU A 166 6.90 -0.58 -31.53
CA LEU A 166 7.24 -0.06 -30.21
C LEU A 166 8.73 -0.30 -29.93
N ALA A 167 9.51 0.78 -29.96
CA ALA A 167 10.96 0.81 -29.81
C ALA A 167 11.36 1.70 -28.63
N GLY A 168 12.51 1.42 -28.03
CA GLY A 168 12.98 2.14 -26.85
C GLY A 168 14.47 2.45 -26.91
N THR A 169 14.82 3.72 -26.68
CA THR A 169 16.20 4.13 -26.41
C THR A 169 16.32 4.56 -24.95
N THR A 170 17.34 4.06 -24.25
CA THR A 170 17.51 4.32 -22.82
C THR A 170 18.69 5.22 -22.52
N THR A 171 18.53 6.04 -21.48
CA THR A 171 19.62 6.64 -20.73
C THR A 171 19.82 5.85 -19.43
N GLU A 172 20.50 6.44 -18.46
CA GLU A 172 20.68 5.87 -17.11
C GLU A 172 19.40 5.97 -16.29
N SER A 173 18.58 7.01 -16.52
CA SER A 173 17.38 7.33 -15.74
C SER A 173 16.12 7.60 -16.58
N SER A 174 16.15 7.33 -17.88
CA SER A 174 14.99 7.46 -18.76
C SER A 174 14.94 6.40 -19.86
N ALA A 175 13.72 6.16 -20.36
CA ALA A 175 13.45 5.43 -21.59
C ALA A 175 12.59 6.30 -22.51
N THR A 176 13.15 6.72 -23.64
CA THR A 176 12.34 7.30 -24.73
C THR A 176 11.77 6.15 -25.53
N VAL A 177 10.45 5.99 -25.41
CA VAL A 177 9.63 5.00 -26.10
C VAL A 177 9.03 5.67 -27.33
N SER A 178 9.13 5.05 -28.49
CA SER A 178 8.59 5.53 -29.76
C SER A 178 7.79 4.43 -30.46
N TRP A 179 6.74 4.79 -31.17
CA TRP A 179 5.87 3.86 -31.90
C TRP A 179 5.49 4.42 -33.28
N SER A 180 5.10 3.52 -34.17
CA SER A 180 4.29 3.88 -35.33
C SER A 180 2.84 3.99 -34.87
N ASP A 181 2.29 5.20 -35.01
CA ASP A 181 0.86 5.36 -35.00
C ASP A 181 0.25 4.65 -36.21
N ASN A 182 -0.81 3.91 -35.96
CA ASN A 182 -1.59 3.16 -36.95
C ASN A 182 -3.05 3.62 -36.96
N SER A 183 -3.41 4.54 -36.07
CA SER A 183 -4.76 5.02 -35.82
C SER A 183 -4.90 6.44 -36.38
N ASN A 184 -6.15 6.83 -36.63
CA ASN A 184 -6.55 8.16 -37.11
C ASN A 184 -7.80 8.68 -36.37
N ASN A 185 -8.24 7.94 -35.35
CA ASN A 185 -9.50 8.10 -34.63
C ASN A 185 -9.36 7.86 -33.12
N GLU A 186 -8.13 7.91 -32.61
CA GLU A 186 -7.80 7.95 -31.20
C GLU A 186 -7.89 9.38 -30.64
N ASP A 187 -8.32 9.50 -29.39
CA ASP A 187 -8.20 10.75 -28.65
C ASP A 187 -6.85 10.81 -27.90
N ASN A 188 -6.25 9.64 -27.61
CA ASN A 188 -5.01 9.48 -26.87
C ASN A 188 -4.42 8.06 -26.96
N PHE A 189 -3.16 7.92 -26.57
CA PHE A 189 -2.53 6.63 -26.26
C PHE A 189 -2.29 6.50 -24.75
N ILE A 190 -2.51 5.29 -24.23
CA ILE A 190 -2.22 4.93 -22.85
C ILE A 190 -0.94 4.10 -22.83
N VAL A 191 0.15 4.67 -22.30
CA VAL A 191 1.44 4.00 -22.15
C VAL A 191 1.52 3.39 -20.76
N GLN A 192 1.73 2.07 -20.69
CA GLN A 192 1.96 1.34 -19.45
C GLN A 192 3.37 0.78 -19.36
N ARG A 193 3.88 0.72 -18.13
CA ARG A 193 5.17 0.13 -17.78
C ARG A 193 4.99 -1.01 -16.79
N SER A 194 5.90 -1.98 -16.81
CA SER A 194 6.10 -2.96 -15.74
C SER A 194 7.58 -3.07 -15.40
N SER A 195 7.90 -3.42 -14.15
CA SER A 195 9.26 -3.81 -13.73
C SER A 195 9.46 -5.32 -13.64
N ALA A 196 8.40 -6.11 -13.84
CA ALA A 196 8.41 -7.58 -13.73
C ALA A 196 7.71 -8.30 -14.90
N GLY A 197 7.10 -7.56 -15.84
CA GLY A 197 6.39 -8.10 -17.01
C GLY A 197 4.98 -8.63 -16.72
N ILE A 198 4.55 -8.62 -15.45
CA ILE A 198 3.28 -9.23 -14.99
C ILE A 198 2.33 -8.24 -14.29
N SER A 199 2.81 -7.05 -13.91
CA SER A 199 2.00 -6.02 -13.22
C SER A 199 2.28 -4.67 -13.87
N TRP A 200 1.24 -4.05 -14.41
CA TRP A 200 1.35 -2.91 -15.32
C TRP A 200 0.69 -1.67 -14.71
N HIS A 201 1.35 -0.52 -14.85
CA HIS A 201 0.84 0.77 -14.40
C HIS A 201 0.96 1.81 -15.52
N THR A 202 -0.04 2.67 -15.67
CA THR A 202 0.00 3.76 -16.65
C THR A 202 1.05 4.79 -16.24
N VAL A 203 1.99 5.08 -17.15
CA VAL A 203 3.04 6.10 -16.98
C VAL A 203 2.75 7.38 -17.76
N ALA A 204 1.94 7.30 -18.82
CA ALA A 204 1.47 8.46 -19.56
C ALA A 204 0.14 8.21 -20.27
N THR A 205 -0.64 9.28 -20.39
CA THR A 205 -1.65 9.46 -21.43
C THR A 205 -1.10 10.54 -22.35
N VAL A 206 -0.80 10.19 -23.60
CA VAL A 206 -0.31 11.14 -24.62
C VAL A 206 -1.41 11.42 -25.65
N ASN A 207 -1.39 12.59 -26.27
CA ASN A 207 -2.44 13.01 -27.20
C ASN A 207 -2.48 12.15 -28.47
N ALA A 208 -3.58 12.25 -29.21
CA ALA A 208 -3.70 11.74 -30.58
C ALA A 208 -2.51 12.16 -31.46
N ASN A 209 -2.12 11.32 -32.42
CA ASN A 209 -1.00 11.51 -33.35
C ASN A 209 0.41 11.65 -32.70
N GLU A 210 0.54 11.59 -31.37
CA GLU A 210 1.86 11.51 -30.73
C GLU A 210 2.51 10.16 -31.05
N THR A 211 3.81 10.18 -31.38
CA THR A 211 4.60 8.99 -31.78
C THR A 211 5.77 8.70 -30.84
N SER A 212 5.94 9.48 -29.78
CA SER A 212 6.96 9.23 -28.76
C SER A 212 6.59 9.75 -27.37
N PHE A 213 7.15 9.11 -26.34
CA PHE A 213 7.06 9.51 -24.94
C PHE A 213 8.40 9.23 -24.26
N THR A 214 8.87 10.15 -23.39
CA THR A 214 10.05 9.90 -22.56
C THR A 214 9.65 9.67 -21.11
N ASP A 215 9.77 8.42 -20.69
CA ASP A 215 9.60 8.01 -19.31
C ASP A 215 10.87 8.37 -18.53
N THR A 216 10.74 9.19 -17.48
CA THR A 216 11.86 9.73 -16.69
C THR A 216 11.79 9.27 -15.23
N GLY A 217 12.92 9.27 -14.53
CA GLY A 217 12.99 8.78 -13.15
C GLY A 217 13.07 7.25 -13.05
N LEU A 218 13.55 6.58 -14.10
CA LEU A 218 13.83 5.16 -14.09
C LEU A 218 15.07 4.84 -13.25
N VAL A 219 15.11 3.65 -12.66
CA VAL A 219 16.28 3.11 -11.97
C VAL A 219 17.28 2.63 -13.02
N GLN A 220 18.57 2.96 -12.86
CA GLN A 220 19.67 2.52 -13.72
C GLN A 220 19.90 1.00 -13.70
N ASP A 221 20.53 0.46 -14.75
CA ASP A 221 20.84 -0.97 -14.95
C ASP A 221 19.64 -1.93 -14.75
N LYS A 222 18.40 -1.44 -14.90
CA LYS A 222 17.15 -2.16 -14.61
C LYS A 222 16.35 -2.42 -15.88
N VAL A 223 15.75 -3.61 -15.95
CA VAL A 223 14.85 -3.99 -17.04
C VAL A 223 13.46 -3.40 -16.79
N TYR A 224 12.92 -2.76 -17.82
CA TYR A 224 11.57 -2.23 -17.85
C TYR A 224 10.85 -2.71 -19.11
N TYR A 225 9.61 -3.16 -18.90
CA TYR A 225 8.71 -3.60 -19.97
C TYR A 225 7.70 -2.49 -20.24
N TYR A 226 7.39 -2.26 -21.51
CA TYR A 226 6.40 -1.28 -21.95
C TYR A 226 5.38 -1.93 -22.88
N VAL A 227 4.12 -1.56 -22.71
CA VAL A 227 3.01 -1.83 -23.63
C VAL A 227 2.15 -0.59 -23.73
N MET A 228 1.42 -0.45 -24.82
CA MET A 228 0.48 0.65 -24.99
C MET A 228 -0.71 0.25 -25.86
N TYR A 229 -1.81 0.99 -25.73
CA TYR A 229 -2.95 0.94 -26.64
C TYR A 229 -3.36 2.35 -27.04
N ALA A 230 -4.04 2.46 -28.18
CA ALA A 230 -4.76 3.65 -28.62
C ALA A 230 -6.19 3.63 -28.04
N LYS A 231 -6.72 4.79 -27.66
CA LYS A 231 -8.05 4.93 -27.06
C LYS A 231 -8.78 6.16 -27.59
N ASN A 232 -10.10 6.02 -27.76
CA ASN A 232 -11.01 7.15 -27.89
C ASN A 232 -12.15 7.07 -26.85
N THR A 233 -13.09 8.01 -26.93
CA THR A 233 -14.27 8.12 -26.07
C THR A 233 -15.13 6.85 -25.96
N THR A 234 -15.05 5.92 -26.92
CA THR A 234 -15.93 4.72 -26.95
C THR A 234 -15.20 3.38 -27.12
N ASN A 235 -13.97 3.38 -27.66
CA ASN A 235 -13.24 2.17 -28.03
C ASN A 235 -11.79 2.20 -27.53
N THR A 236 -11.15 1.03 -27.49
CA THR A 236 -9.75 0.83 -27.08
C THR A 236 -9.14 -0.26 -27.96
N SER A 237 -7.91 -0.04 -28.43
CA SER A 237 -7.26 -0.97 -29.35
C SER A 237 -6.79 -2.24 -28.63
N ALA A 238 -6.36 -3.24 -29.41
CA ALA A 238 -5.47 -4.26 -28.87
C ALA A 238 -4.17 -3.61 -28.32
N TRP A 239 -3.48 -4.31 -27.44
CA TRP A 239 -2.16 -3.90 -26.96
C TRP A 239 -1.10 -4.04 -28.06
N SER A 240 -0.13 -3.14 -28.07
CA SER A 240 1.13 -3.31 -28.78
C SER A 240 1.91 -4.53 -28.27
N ALA A 241 2.90 -4.99 -29.03
CA ALA A 241 3.88 -5.95 -28.52
C ALA A 241 4.65 -5.39 -27.30
N ILE A 242 5.08 -6.27 -26.39
CA ILE A 242 5.88 -5.90 -25.22
C ILE A 242 7.27 -5.44 -25.68
N LEU A 243 7.56 -4.15 -25.51
CA LEU A 243 8.91 -3.61 -25.61
C LEU A 243 9.66 -3.92 -24.32
N THR A 244 10.79 -4.62 -24.40
CA THR A 244 11.71 -4.79 -23.28
C THR A 244 12.89 -3.84 -23.43
N THR A 245 13.10 -2.97 -22.46
CA THR A 245 14.26 -2.06 -22.39
C THR A 245 15.09 -2.38 -21.14
N LYS A 246 16.37 -2.00 -21.18
CA LYS A 246 17.21 -1.92 -19.98
C LYS A 246 17.78 -0.51 -19.90
N THR A 247 17.58 0.17 -18.79
CA THR A 247 18.29 1.45 -18.54
C THR A 247 19.79 1.18 -18.56
N LYS A 248 20.56 2.15 -19.06
CA LYS A 248 22.02 2.04 -19.05
C LYS A 248 22.48 1.96 -17.61
N LYS A 249 23.43 1.06 -17.34
CA LYS A 249 24.28 1.18 -16.15
C LYS A 249 25.06 2.48 -16.29
N SER A 250 25.18 3.27 -15.22
CA SER A 250 25.83 4.57 -15.33
C SER A 250 27.23 4.45 -15.93
N GLY A 251 27.46 5.21 -16.99
CA GLY A 251 28.74 5.24 -17.68
C GLY A 251 29.74 5.91 -16.76
N SER A 252 30.81 5.20 -16.40
CA SER A 252 31.90 5.79 -15.63
C SER A 252 32.55 6.93 -16.42
N THR A 253 32.05 8.13 -16.20
CA THR A 253 32.92 9.27 -15.98
C THR A 253 33.58 9.07 -14.62
N THR A 254 34.82 9.55 -14.49
CA THR A 254 35.61 9.47 -13.25
C THR A 254 34.82 9.98 -12.04
N PRO A 255 34.90 9.30 -10.88
CA PRO A 255 34.18 9.74 -9.70
C PRO A 255 34.62 11.15 -9.29
N PRO A 256 33.72 11.99 -8.74
CA PRO A 256 34.12 13.24 -8.09
C PRO A 256 34.83 12.90 -6.76
N GLY A 257 36.16 12.71 -6.82
CA GLY A 257 36.98 12.22 -5.70
C GLY A 257 36.82 10.71 -5.47
N ASP A 258 37.73 9.96 -4.83
CA ASP A 258 38.74 10.30 -3.82
C ASP A 258 38.61 11.68 -3.16
N GLY A 259 37.56 11.77 -2.35
CA GLY A 259 37.22 12.80 -1.38
C GLY A 259 36.07 12.19 -0.57
N ASP A 260 36.08 12.15 0.76
CA ASP A 260 36.57 13.16 1.70
C ASP A 260 35.99 14.56 1.44
N SER A 261 34.94 14.66 0.61
CA SER A 261 33.83 15.54 0.95
C SER A 261 33.19 14.95 2.22
N GLY A 262 33.46 15.58 3.37
CA GLY A 262 33.06 15.05 4.68
C GLY A 262 31.55 14.90 4.88
N ASP A 263 30.73 15.40 3.95
CA ASP A 263 29.27 15.44 4.03
C ASP A 263 28.60 14.32 3.20
N LEU A 264 27.45 13.84 3.68
CA LEU A 264 26.58 12.89 2.97
C LEU A 264 25.86 13.58 1.80
N ALA A 265 25.70 12.89 0.66
CA ALA A 265 24.91 13.39 -0.47
C ALA A 265 23.40 13.09 -0.31
N ASN A 266 22.53 14.03 -0.72
CA ASN A 266 21.08 13.79 -0.78
C ASN A 266 20.72 12.94 -2.02
N MET A 267 20.77 11.63 -1.85
CA MET A 267 20.43 10.66 -2.88
C MET A 267 18.93 10.67 -3.20
N CYS A 268 18.05 10.92 -2.23
CA CYS A 268 16.61 10.89 -2.48
C CYS A 268 16.07 12.09 -3.28
N ALA A 269 16.83 13.19 -3.35
CA ALA A 269 16.53 14.30 -4.26
C ALA A 269 16.99 14.07 -5.71
N THR A 270 17.88 13.10 -5.95
CA THR A 270 18.59 12.93 -7.24
C THR A 270 18.44 11.55 -7.86
N SER A 271 18.03 10.55 -7.08
CA SER A 271 17.93 9.14 -7.45
C SER A 271 16.63 8.53 -6.94
N ALA A 272 16.08 7.58 -7.69
CA ALA A 272 14.96 6.77 -7.22
C ALA A 272 15.36 5.90 -6.00
N PRO A 273 14.41 5.53 -5.13
CA PRO A 273 14.70 4.68 -3.97
C PRO A 273 15.35 3.34 -4.31
N THR A 274 16.28 2.91 -3.46
CA THR A 274 17.09 1.71 -3.68
C THR A 274 16.28 0.43 -3.53
N THR A 275 16.54 -0.51 -4.45
CA THR A 275 16.11 -1.91 -4.32
C THR A 275 17.18 -2.80 -3.71
N GLU A 276 18.37 -2.27 -3.43
CA GLU A 276 19.47 -3.05 -2.84
C GLU A 276 19.13 -3.52 -1.42
N THR A 277 19.74 -4.65 -1.05
CA THR A 277 19.68 -5.27 0.29
C THR A 277 21.06 -5.28 0.97
N ALA A 278 22.05 -4.62 0.38
CA ALA A 278 23.39 -4.44 0.92
C ALA A 278 23.88 -3.00 0.73
N LEU A 279 24.67 -2.50 1.69
CA LEU A 279 25.42 -1.26 1.54
C LEU A 279 26.85 -1.58 1.06
N THR A 280 27.36 -0.76 0.15
CA THR A 280 28.74 -0.82 -0.31
C THR A 280 29.53 0.33 0.30
N ASP A 281 30.79 0.03 0.66
CA ASP A 281 31.74 0.99 1.22
C ASP A 281 31.77 2.30 0.42
N GLY A 282 31.49 3.41 1.09
CA GLY A 282 31.54 4.75 0.54
C GLY A 282 30.38 5.16 -0.39
N VAL A 283 29.45 4.25 -0.71
CA VAL A 283 28.38 4.48 -1.70
C VAL A 283 27.05 4.81 -0.99
N PRO A 284 26.58 6.08 -1.04
CA PRO A 284 25.29 6.44 -0.49
C PRO A 284 24.13 5.94 -1.38
N VAL A 285 23.01 5.57 -0.76
CA VAL A 285 21.77 5.13 -1.42
C VAL A 285 20.56 5.90 -0.90
N CYS A 286 19.54 6.10 -1.73
CA CYS A 286 18.23 6.59 -1.27
C CYS A 286 17.41 5.42 -0.69
N VAL A 287 16.80 5.59 0.48
CA VAL A 287 15.88 4.65 1.10
C VAL A 287 14.44 5.16 0.91
N PRO A 288 13.49 4.30 0.47
CA PRO A 288 12.10 4.73 0.23
C PRO A 288 11.41 5.19 1.51
N ALA A 289 10.27 5.87 1.35
CA ALA A 289 9.33 6.04 2.45
C ALA A 289 8.89 4.69 2.99
N THR A 290 8.92 4.54 4.31
CA THR A 290 8.50 3.31 4.97
C THR A 290 8.08 3.59 6.41
N SER A 291 7.06 2.86 6.84
CA SER A 291 6.66 2.73 8.24
C SER A 291 7.11 1.40 8.84
N GLN A 292 7.93 0.66 8.09
CA GLN A 292 8.43 -0.66 8.45
C GLN A 292 9.95 -0.62 8.50
N ARG A 293 10.52 -1.54 9.27
CA ARG A 293 11.96 -1.78 9.29
C ARG A 293 12.51 -2.03 7.88
N LYS A 294 13.34 -1.12 7.38
CA LYS A 294 14.26 -1.39 6.26
C LYS A 294 15.57 -1.92 6.84
N SER A 295 16.28 -2.77 6.10
CA SER A 295 17.52 -3.38 6.59
C SER A 295 18.48 -3.67 5.44
N PHE A 296 19.78 -3.59 5.74
CA PHE A 296 20.86 -3.82 4.79
C PHE A 296 21.95 -4.70 5.43
N SER A 297 22.51 -5.58 4.61
CA SER A 297 23.74 -6.31 4.92
C SER A 297 24.98 -5.52 4.50
N ILE A 298 26.11 -5.77 5.14
CA ILE A 298 27.40 -5.10 4.88
C ILE A 298 28.47 -6.19 4.84
N SER A 299 29.12 -6.35 3.68
CA SER A 299 30.10 -7.40 3.43
C SER A 299 31.53 -6.92 3.64
N THR A 300 32.17 -7.45 4.69
CA THR A 300 33.58 -7.24 5.01
C THR A 300 34.47 -8.42 4.61
N PHE A 301 33.92 -9.48 4.01
CA PHE A 301 34.65 -10.67 3.58
C PHE A 301 35.93 -10.34 2.80
N ASN A 302 37.06 -10.85 3.30
CA ASN A 302 38.40 -10.66 2.72
C ASN A 302 38.89 -9.20 2.68
N LYS A 303 38.31 -8.31 3.50
CA LYS A 303 38.73 -6.92 3.65
C LYS A 303 39.29 -6.69 5.05
N ASN A 304 40.30 -5.83 5.17
CA ASN A 304 40.82 -5.40 6.46
C ASN A 304 40.01 -4.20 6.96
N VAL A 305 38.92 -4.48 7.69
CA VAL A 305 37.98 -3.47 8.20
C VAL A 305 38.03 -3.42 9.72
N THR A 306 38.46 -2.30 10.29
CA THR A 306 38.55 -2.08 11.75
C THR A 306 37.31 -1.36 12.30
N SER A 307 36.57 -0.66 11.44
CA SER A 307 35.31 0.00 11.80
C SER A 307 34.41 0.21 10.58
N ILE A 308 33.11 0.39 10.82
CA ILE A 308 32.12 0.81 9.81
C ILE A 308 31.34 1.97 10.42
N ALA A 309 31.47 3.17 9.85
CA ALA A 309 30.63 4.31 10.20
C ALA A 309 29.41 4.32 9.26
N ILE A 310 28.21 4.41 9.81
CA ILE A 310 26.95 4.38 9.06
C ILE A 310 26.24 5.70 9.31
N SER A 311 25.95 6.43 8.23
CA SER A 311 25.34 7.77 8.28
C SER A 311 23.99 7.76 7.60
N SER A 312 22.99 8.43 8.17
CA SER A 312 21.71 8.76 7.51
C SER A 312 21.49 10.28 7.47
N SER A 313 20.77 10.81 6.47
CA SER A 313 20.24 12.20 6.47
C SER A 313 19.15 12.42 5.41
N TYR A 314 18.65 13.65 5.33
CA TYR A 314 17.72 14.21 4.32
C TYR A 314 16.28 13.66 4.28
N GLY A 315 15.95 12.65 5.08
CA GLY A 315 14.56 12.19 5.19
C GLY A 315 13.70 13.05 6.12
N LEU A 316 12.40 12.79 6.11
CA LEU A 316 11.39 13.35 7.02
C LEU A 316 10.90 12.29 8.01
N GLY A 317 10.34 12.70 9.15
CA GLY A 317 9.91 11.82 10.24
C GLY A 317 11.01 11.49 11.26
N ASN A 318 10.83 10.37 11.95
CA ASN A 318 11.84 9.80 12.86
C ASN A 318 12.29 8.42 12.33
N LEU A 319 13.60 8.29 12.18
CA LEU A 319 14.32 7.12 11.70
C LEU A 319 15.28 6.74 12.83
N THR A 320 15.31 5.46 13.20
CA THR A 320 16.24 4.92 14.19
C THR A 320 17.20 3.95 13.52
N LEU A 321 18.50 4.26 13.57
CA LEU A 321 19.57 3.47 12.98
C LEU A 321 20.18 2.52 14.04
N ALA A 322 20.21 1.23 13.72
CA ALA A 322 20.75 0.19 14.59
C ALA A 322 21.68 -0.76 13.81
N GLY A 323 22.81 -1.17 14.38
CA GLY A 323 23.75 -2.07 13.70
C GLY A 323 24.41 -3.12 14.60
N ARG A 324 24.77 -4.25 14.00
CA ARG A 324 25.45 -5.39 14.63
C ARG A 324 26.64 -5.89 13.81
N THR A 325 27.66 -6.36 14.53
CA THR A 325 28.93 -6.87 13.97
C THR A 325 29.05 -8.38 13.90
N ASP A 326 28.06 -9.13 14.41
CA ASP A 326 28.10 -10.58 14.61
C ASP A 326 27.36 -11.40 13.53
N GLY A 327 26.94 -10.74 12.44
CA GLY A 327 26.16 -11.36 11.37
C GLY A 327 24.68 -11.60 11.69
N THR A 328 24.21 -11.25 12.89
CA THR A 328 22.77 -11.29 13.23
C THR A 328 22.11 -9.92 12.97
N TRP A 329 20.78 -9.86 12.96
CA TRP A 329 20.02 -8.62 12.74
C TRP A 329 19.74 -7.92 14.07
N PRO A 330 19.81 -6.58 14.16
CA PRO A 330 19.39 -5.83 15.35
C PRO A 330 17.98 -6.18 15.83
N LYS A 331 17.72 -6.11 17.13
CA LYS A 331 16.37 -6.32 17.72
C LYS A 331 16.09 -5.28 18.80
N SER A 332 14.82 -5.02 19.13
CA SER A 332 14.52 -4.19 20.30
C SER A 332 15.05 -4.88 21.57
N GLY A 333 15.55 -4.10 22.52
CA GLY A 333 16.11 -4.59 23.79
C GLY A 333 17.39 -5.44 23.71
N ASP A 334 18.06 -5.56 22.56
CA ASP A 334 19.33 -6.29 22.43
C ASP A 334 20.57 -5.38 22.55
N ASP A 335 21.76 -5.98 22.50
CA ASP A 335 23.06 -5.28 22.57
C ASP A 335 23.51 -4.64 21.23
N SER A 336 22.58 -4.33 20.32
CA SER A 336 22.92 -3.61 19.08
C SER A 336 23.42 -2.20 19.36
N ILE A 337 24.35 -1.73 18.53
CA ILE A 337 24.79 -0.33 18.56
C ILE A 337 23.71 0.49 17.87
N ARG A 338 22.97 1.27 18.66
CA ARG A 338 21.91 2.18 18.20
C ARG A 338 22.38 3.62 18.21
N SER A 339 21.88 4.40 17.26
CA SER A 339 22.02 5.85 17.24
C SER A 339 21.26 6.43 18.44
N PRO A 340 21.90 7.24 19.31
CA PRO A 340 21.24 7.85 20.46
C PRO A 340 20.60 9.21 20.07
N LYS A 341 19.98 9.27 18.89
CA LYS A 341 19.61 10.52 18.21
C LYS A 341 18.26 10.39 17.51
N VAL A 342 17.43 11.42 17.60
CA VAL A 342 16.11 11.47 16.96
C VAL A 342 16.11 12.24 15.65
N GLY A 343 15.17 11.89 14.77
CA GLY A 343 14.94 12.53 13.47
C GLY A 343 15.45 11.66 12.33
N ASN A 344 16.00 12.27 11.29
CA ASN A 344 16.48 11.54 10.10
C ASN A 344 17.98 11.65 9.86
N THR A 345 18.73 12.29 10.77
CA THR A 345 20.18 12.49 10.64
C THR A 345 20.91 11.78 11.79
N GLU A 346 21.40 10.59 11.52
CA GLU A 346 21.94 9.68 12.53
C GLU A 346 23.33 9.15 12.21
N CYS A 347 23.96 8.59 13.23
CA CYS A 347 25.29 8.00 13.17
C CYS A 347 25.38 6.75 14.03
N VAL A 348 25.77 5.63 13.42
CA VAL A 348 26.16 4.40 14.12
C VAL A 348 27.60 4.05 13.73
N ILE A 349 28.46 3.79 14.70
CA ILE A 349 29.84 3.36 14.45
C ILE A 349 30.01 1.95 15.00
N LEU A 350 30.16 0.99 14.09
CA LEU A 350 30.50 -0.39 14.42
C LEU A 350 32.01 -0.51 14.55
N THR A 351 32.51 -0.86 15.73
CA THR A 351 33.95 -1.07 15.98
C THR A 351 34.29 -2.56 15.95
N ASN A 352 35.47 -2.91 15.44
CA ASN A 352 35.95 -4.30 15.30
C ASN A 352 34.91 -5.25 14.65
N PRO A 353 34.38 -4.92 13.44
CA PRO A 353 33.43 -5.77 12.75
C PRO A 353 34.00 -7.16 12.45
N GLN A 354 33.18 -8.21 12.50
CA GLN A 354 33.65 -9.52 12.06
C GLN A 354 33.98 -9.49 10.56
N ASN A 355 34.98 -10.28 10.16
CA ASN A 355 35.28 -10.56 8.75
C ASN A 355 34.19 -11.49 8.19
N GLY A 356 33.14 -10.91 7.63
CA GLY A 356 31.93 -11.61 7.22
C GLY A 356 30.77 -10.68 6.90
N TRP A 357 29.58 -11.06 7.37
CA TRP A 357 28.39 -10.22 7.29
C TRP A 357 28.27 -9.37 8.56
N ASN A 358 27.99 -8.09 8.37
CA ASN A 358 27.57 -7.14 9.40
C ASN A 358 26.21 -6.60 8.95
N ASN A 359 25.33 -6.20 9.87
CA ASN A 359 23.95 -5.87 9.50
C ASN A 359 23.52 -4.54 10.13
N VAL A 360 22.67 -3.81 9.41
CA VAL A 360 22.06 -2.56 9.86
C VAL A 360 20.56 -2.56 9.59
N SER A 361 19.78 -2.00 10.51
CA SER A 361 18.37 -1.67 10.30
C SER A 361 18.09 -0.19 10.52
N LEU A 362 17.06 0.26 9.80
CA LEU A 362 16.48 1.57 9.83
C LEU A 362 15.01 1.35 10.20
N GLU A 363 14.66 1.74 11.41
CA GLU A 363 13.38 1.53 12.06
C GLU A 363 12.66 2.90 12.20
N GLY A 364 11.36 2.91 12.53
CA GLY A 364 10.56 4.13 12.61
C GLY A 364 9.77 4.48 11.33
N LEU A 365 9.00 5.58 11.42
CA LEU A 365 8.16 6.12 10.34
C LEU A 365 8.90 7.28 9.66
N PHE A 366 9.43 7.04 8.46
CA PHE A 366 10.21 8.05 7.75
C PHE A 366 9.97 8.08 6.23
N LYS A 367 10.35 9.20 5.62
CA LYS A 367 10.25 9.43 4.17
C LYS A 367 11.56 9.90 3.57
N GLY A 368 12.17 9.05 2.75
CA GLY A 368 13.22 9.45 1.80
C GLY A 368 14.58 9.76 2.44
N ALA A 369 15.14 8.83 3.21
CA ALA A 369 16.46 9.01 3.83
C ALA A 369 17.61 8.57 2.91
N SER A 370 18.68 9.37 2.85
CA SER A 370 19.95 8.95 2.22
C SER A 370 20.82 8.24 3.24
N VAL A 371 21.47 7.13 2.86
CA VAL A 371 22.19 6.24 3.80
C VAL A 371 23.50 5.75 3.18
N VAL A 372 24.59 5.75 3.95
CA VAL A 372 25.91 5.23 3.52
C VAL A 372 26.57 4.43 4.64
N ALA A 373 27.41 3.46 4.27
CA ALA A 373 28.35 2.79 5.16
C ALA A 373 29.78 3.06 4.69
N ASP A 374 30.65 3.54 5.57
CA ASP A 374 32.04 3.92 5.31
C ASP A 374 33.00 3.06 6.13
N PHE A 375 33.91 2.34 5.47
CA PHE A 375 34.84 1.44 6.13
C PHE A 375 36.06 2.20 6.67
N ASN A 376 36.58 1.73 7.80
CA ASN A 376 37.76 2.30 8.48
C ASN A 376 37.62 3.78 8.87
N LYS A 377 36.38 4.30 8.95
CA LYS A 377 36.07 5.61 9.51
C LYS A 377 35.57 5.47 10.95
N THR A 378 35.89 6.45 11.80
CA THR A 378 35.48 6.53 13.22
C THR A 378 34.58 7.74 13.48
N SER A 379 33.98 8.28 12.42
CA SER A 379 33.06 9.42 12.42
C SER A 379 32.14 9.28 11.21
N CYS A 380 30.88 9.67 11.36
CA CYS A 380 29.91 9.68 10.26
C CYS A 380 30.06 10.93 9.38
N ARG A 381 29.46 10.91 8.19
CA ARG A 381 29.47 12.03 7.23
C ARG A 381 28.45 13.14 7.55
N VAL A 382 27.93 13.15 8.77
CA VAL A 382 26.87 14.06 9.20
C VAL A 382 27.05 14.35 10.68
N THR A 383 26.76 15.60 11.07
CA THR A 383 26.50 15.92 12.48
C THR A 383 25.13 15.33 12.82
N PRO A 384 25.03 14.38 13.78
CA PRO A 384 23.75 13.79 14.12
C PRO A 384 22.77 14.81 14.73
N GLY A 385 21.50 14.46 14.77
CA GLY A 385 20.42 15.31 15.30
C GLY A 385 20.50 15.63 16.80
N ALA A 386 19.35 16.03 17.34
CA ALA A 386 19.17 16.16 18.79
C ALA A 386 19.38 14.80 19.48
N ASP A 387 19.81 14.83 20.74
CA ASP A 387 19.84 13.61 21.56
C ASP A 387 18.44 12.99 21.63
N ASP A 388 18.38 11.69 21.40
CA ASP A 388 17.20 10.89 21.72
C ASP A 388 17.02 10.94 23.24
N PRO A 389 15.82 11.26 23.77
CA PRO A 389 15.53 11.14 25.19
C PRO A 389 15.70 9.71 25.75
N GLY A 390 15.91 8.72 24.89
CA GLY A 390 16.07 7.31 25.23
C GLY A 390 14.74 6.56 25.25
N ASN A 391 13.75 7.04 24.50
CA ASN A 391 12.45 6.38 24.42
C ASN A 391 12.44 5.41 23.23
N ASP A 392 12.38 4.11 23.52
CA ASP A 392 12.16 3.06 22.52
C ASP A 392 10.69 2.94 22.09
N GLY A 393 9.84 3.90 22.50
CA GLY A 393 8.46 4.03 22.07
C GLY A 393 8.11 5.35 21.37
N TYR A 394 6.83 5.71 21.38
CA TYR A 394 6.31 6.85 20.61
C TYR A 394 6.83 8.18 21.13
N ASP A 395 7.56 8.90 20.28
CA ASP A 395 8.36 10.08 20.58
C ASP A 395 7.57 11.41 20.57
N HIS A 396 6.39 11.46 19.94
CA HIS A 396 5.61 12.68 19.82
C HIS A 396 4.63 12.90 20.99
N ASN A 397 4.45 14.15 21.42
CA ASN A 397 3.46 14.54 22.45
C ASN A 397 2.02 14.69 21.90
N GLY A 398 1.66 13.96 20.86
CA GLY A 398 0.33 14.04 20.23
C GLY A 398 0.18 13.23 18.96
N VAL A 399 -1.03 13.27 18.39
CA VAL A 399 -1.37 12.67 17.08
C VAL A 399 -2.39 13.52 16.33
N HIS A 400 -2.26 13.57 15.01
CA HIS A 400 -3.26 14.09 14.10
C HIS A 400 -3.87 12.96 13.24
N VAL A 401 -5.19 12.78 13.32
CA VAL A 401 -5.90 11.72 12.56
C VAL A 401 -6.57 12.31 11.32
N LEU A 402 -6.10 11.92 10.14
CA LEU A 402 -6.75 12.23 8.87
C LEU A 402 -7.83 11.19 8.59
N VAL A 403 -9.09 11.53 8.84
CA VAL A 403 -10.22 10.61 8.62
C VAL A 403 -10.70 10.74 7.17
N TYR A 404 -10.64 9.64 6.41
CA TYR A 404 -11.13 9.52 5.05
C TYR A 404 -12.36 8.61 5.01
N PRO A 405 -13.57 9.17 4.86
CA PRO A 405 -14.79 8.40 4.64
C PRO A 405 -14.86 7.90 3.20
N PHE A 406 -15.15 6.62 3.01
CA PHE A 406 -15.31 5.97 1.71
C PHE A 406 -16.75 5.50 1.51
N ARG A 407 -17.20 5.54 0.27
CA ARG A 407 -18.43 4.88 -0.21
C ARG A 407 -18.20 4.18 -1.55
N PHE A 408 -19.14 3.33 -1.92
CA PHE A 408 -19.20 2.66 -3.22
C PHE A 408 -20.35 3.23 -4.06
N PRO A 409 -20.35 3.06 -5.38
CA PRO A 409 -21.45 3.51 -6.25
C PRO A 409 -22.82 2.91 -5.90
N ASP A 410 -22.83 1.72 -5.30
CA ASP A 410 -23.99 0.93 -4.89
C ASP A 410 -24.25 0.93 -3.37
N GLN A 411 -23.33 1.46 -2.54
CA GLN A 411 -23.46 1.43 -1.08
C GLN A 411 -22.75 2.62 -0.41
N ASP A 412 -23.51 3.46 0.30
CA ASP A 412 -22.96 4.58 1.08
C ASP A 412 -22.49 4.15 2.48
N LEU A 413 -21.57 4.93 3.08
CA LEU A 413 -21.15 4.78 4.47
C LEU A 413 -22.34 5.00 5.42
N ALA A 414 -22.59 4.04 6.30
CA ALA A 414 -23.72 4.04 7.23
C ALA A 414 -23.63 5.11 8.34
N PHE A 415 -22.44 5.67 8.58
CA PHE A 415 -22.16 6.59 9.69
C PHE A 415 -22.06 8.03 9.19
N SER A 416 -22.67 8.97 9.92
CA SER A 416 -22.61 10.40 9.59
C SER A 416 -21.35 11.07 10.11
N THR A 417 -21.01 12.23 9.54
CA THR A 417 -19.89 13.08 9.98
C THR A 417 -20.01 13.47 11.46
N GLU A 418 -21.24 13.70 11.94
CA GLU A 418 -21.55 14.03 13.33
C GLU A 418 -21.32 12.83 14.26
N GLN A 419 -21.69 11.62 13.84
CA GLN A 419 -21.41 10.40 14.60
C GLN A 419 -19.90 10.13 14.71
N ILE A 420 -19.16 10.29 13.61
CA ILE A 420 -17.70 10.16 13.61
C ILE A 420 -17.09 11.20 14.55
N ASN A 421 -17.46 12.48 14.45
CA ASN A 421 -16.96 13.54 15.33
C ASN A 421 -17.26 13.26 16.82
N ALA A 422 -18.44 12.76 17.16
CA ALA A 422 -18.82 12.45 18.55
C ALA A 422 -17.94 11.35 19.17
N GLU A 423 -17.59 10.32 18.40
CA GLU A 423 -16.72 9.24 18.88
C GLU A 423 -15.23 9.59 18.83
N MET A 424 -14.80 10.41 17.85
CA MET A 424 -13.45 10.99 17.84
C MET A 424 -13.23 11.91 19.07
N GLN A 425 -14.25 12.64 19.51
CA GLN A 425 -14.18 13.43 20.75
C GLN A 425 -14.02 12.52 21.98
N LYS A 426 -14.79 11.44 22.11
CA LYS A 426 -14.59 10.46 23.20
C LYS A 426 -13.20 9.84 23.17
N THR A 427 -12.68 9.56 21.99
CA THR A 427 -11.31 9.03 21.80
C THR A 427 -10.26 10.05 22.26
N LYS A 428 -10.45 11.34 21.93
CA LYS A 428 -9.62 12.43 22.44
C LYS A 428 -9.69 12.55 23.96
N ASP A 429 -10.88 12.46 24.54
CA ASP A 429 -11.07 12.55 26.00
C ASP A 429 -10.36 11.39 26.71
N PHE A 430 -10.44 10.18 26.13
CA PHE A 430 -9.68 9.01 26.57
C PHE A 430 -8.17 9.25 26.52
N PHE A 431 -7.60 9.66 25.39
CA PHE A 431 -6.15 9.95 25.30
C PHE A 431 -5.72 11.10 26.24
N THR A 432 -6.62 12.04 26.53
CA THR A 432 -6.38 13.12 27.52
C THR A 432 -6.31 12.57 28.95
N GLU A 433 -7.24 11.67 29.34
CA GLU A 433 -7.20 10.94 30.62
C GLU A 433 -5.94 10.08 30.73
N GLN A 434 -5.64 9.29 29.68
CA GLN A 434 -4.55 8.30 29.71
C GLN A 434 -3.15 8.91 29.73
N SER A 435 -2.96 10.05 29.07
CA SER A 435 -1.70 10.81 29.03
C SER A 435 -1.54 11.81 30.17
N TYR A 436 -2.53 11.91 31.07
CA TYR A 436 -2.53 12.90 32.13
C TYR A 436 -2.45 14.36 31.62
N GLY A 437 -3.12 14.63 30.49
CA GLY A 437 -3.13 15.91 29.80
C GLY A 437 -1.94 16.21 28.89
N LYS A 438 -0.97 15.30 28.80
CA LYS A 438 0.31 15.54 28.09
C LYS A 438 0.27 15.20 26.60
N PHE A 439 -0.82 14.62 26.10
CA PHE A 439 -0.95 14.20 24.70
C PHE A 439 -2.02 14.99 23.95
N ASN A 440 -1.63 15.66 22.87
CA ASN A 440 -2.55 16.39 22.00
C ASN A 440 -3.15 15.49 20.92
N PHE A 441 -4.36 14.98 21.14
CA PHE A 441 -5.13 14.26 20.12
C PHE A 441 -6.01 15.22 19.30
N THR A 442 -5.85 15.18 17.97
CA THR A 442 -6.60 16.01 17.01
C THR A 442 -7.01 15.20 15.78
N TRP A 443 -8.00 15.67 15.03
CA TRP A 443 -8.43 15.02 13.78
C TRP A 443 -9.00 16.01 12.77
N GLU A 444 -9.04 15.59 11.51
CA GLU A 444 -9.73 16.28 10.41
C GLU A 444 -10.52 15.25 9.60
N ILE A 445 -11.81 15.50 9.31
CA ILE A 445 -12.61 14.66 8.44
C ILE A 445 -12.54 15.21 7.01
N LYS A 446 -11.96 14.43 6.10
CA LYS A 446 -11.79 14.75 4.68
C LYS A 446 -13.09 14.51 3.89
N PRO A 447 -13.23 15.11 2.69
CA PRO A 447 -14.39 14.85 1.82
C PRO A 447 -14.55 13.36 1.52
N LYS A 448 -15.81 12.88 1.52
CA LYS A 448 -16.15 11.48 1.29
C LYS A 448 -15.73 11.03 -0.12
N ILE A 449 -14.87 10.03 -0.21
CA ILE A 449 -14.36 9.45 -1.45
C ILE A 449 -15.35 8.41 -1.99
N THR A 450 -15.54 8.37 -3.32
CA THR A 450 -16.34 7.34 -3.99
C THR A 450 -15.39 6.37 -4.70
N MET A 451 -15.45 5.08 -4.36
CA MET A 451 -14.64 4.05 -5.01
C MET A 451 -15.09 3.83 -6.47
N PRO A 452 -14.16 3.46 -7.38
CA PRO A 452 -14.46 3.33 -8.81
C PRO A 452 -15.24 2.05 -9.18
N GLN A 453 -15.39 1.10 -8.27
CA GLN A 453 -16.12 -0.16 -8.46
C GLN A 453 -17.13 -0.35 -7.33
N SER A 454 -18.10 -1.24 -7.53
CA SER A 454 -19.13 -1.60 -6.55
C SER A 454 -18.55 -2.18 -5.26
N HIS A 455 -19.29 -2.11 -4.16
CA HIS A 455 -18.95 -2.75 -2.88
C HIS A 455 -18.68 -4.24 -3.09
N ASN A 456 -19.56 -4.91 -3.84
CA ASN A 456 -19.44 -6.33 -4.17
C ASN A 456 -18.12 -6.73 -4.86
N TYR A 457 -17.45 -5.82 -5.57
CA TYR A 457 -16.13 -6.07 -6.16
C TYR A 457 -15.03 -6.22 -5.10
N TYR A 458 -15.13 -5.48 -3.99
CA TYR A 458 -14.14 -5.48 -2.91
C TYR A 458 -14.51 -6.41 -1.74
N ASN A 459 -15.80 -6.66 -1.51
CA ASN A 459 -16.35 -7.23 -0.27
C ASN A 459 -15.82 -8.62 0.16
N ASN A 460 -15.09 -9.33 -0.71
CA ASN A 460 -14.46 -10.61 -0.33
C ASN A 460 -12.97 -10.69 -0.71
N ASP A 461 -12.32 -9.58 -1.10
CA ASP A 461 -10.90 -9.57 -1.45
C ASP A 461 -10.17 -8.33 -0.91
N LYS A 462 -9.55 -8.48 0.27
CA LYS A 462 -8.66 -7.46 0.85
C LYS A 462 -7.44 -7.15 -0.05
N LYS A 463 -7.04 -8.05 -0.97
CA LYS A 463 -5.94 -7.78 -1.92
C LYS A 463 -6.38 -6.84 -3.05
N LEU A 464 -7.68 -6.65 -3.27
CA LEU A 464 -8.23 -5.61 -4.16
C LEU A 464 -8.55 -4.33 -3.38
N TRP A 465 -9.12 -4.45 -2.17
CA TRP A 465 -9.44 -3.31 -1.31
C TRP A 465 -8.21 -2.49 -0.93
N ASN A 466 -7.16 -3.14 -0.40
CA ASN A 466 -5.99 -2.46 0.16
C ASN A 466 -5.21 -1.60 -0.85
N PRO A 467 -4.90 -2.05 -2.09
CA PRO A 467 -4.33 -1.15 -3.08
C PRO A 467 -5.35 -0.12 -3.58
N GLY A 468 -6.63 -0.50 -3.72
CA GLY A 468 -7.68 0.38 -4.23
C GLY A 468 -7.92 1.62 -3.38
N TYR A 469 -8.08 1.50 -2.06
CA TYR A 469 -8.26 2.68 -1.21
C TYR A 469 -6.97 3.51 -1.11
N LYS A 470 -5.79 2.87 -1.12
CA LYS A 470 -4.48 3.57 -1.08
C LYS A 470 -4.25 4.42 -2.32
N GLU A 471 -4.66 3.95 -3.48
CA GLU A 471 -4.69 4.76 -4.72
C GLU A 471 -5.57 6.00 -4.55
N GLN A 472 -6.76 5.87 -3.96
CA GLN A 472 -7.63 7.03 -3.76
C GLN A 472 -7.10 8.02 -2.70
N LEU A 473 -6.36 7.55 -1.69
CA LEU A 473 -5.64 8.41 -0.74
C LEU A 473 -4.56 9.24 -1.46
N VAL A 474 -3.79 8.61 -2.37
CA VAL A 474 -2.81 9.32 -3.21
C VAL A 474 -3.50 10.34 -4.14
N ASN A 475 -4.62 9.97 -4.76
CA ASN A 475 -5.43 10.89 -5.58
C ASN A 475 -6.00 12.06 -4.75
N ALA A 476 -6.26 11.85 -3.47
CA ALA A 476 -6.66 12.89 -2.51
C ALA A 476 -5.48 13.67 -1.89
N GLY A 477 -4.26 13.45 -2.38
CA GLY A 477 -3.06 14.23 -2.04
C GLY A 477 -2.31 13.80 -0.77
N VAL A 478 -2.59 12.62 -0.19
CA VAL A 478 -1.85 12.09 0.96
C VAL A 478 -1.06 10.83 0.60
N ASP A 479 0.16 10.71 1.11
CA ASP A 479 0.98 9.50 0.96
C ASP A 479 0.58 8.48 2.04
N PRO A 480 0.02 7.31 1.67
CA PRO A 480 -0.48 6.34 2.64
C PRO A 480 0.61 5.62 3.43
N ASN A 481 1.89 5.80 3.08
CA ASN A 481 3.03 5.26 3.84
C ASN A 481 3.70 6.32 4.71
N PHE A 482 3.40 7.61 4.50
CA PHE A 482 3.91 8.73 5.27
C PHE A 482 2.98 9.95 5.13
N PRO A 483 1.87 10.03 5.89
CA PRO A 483 0.96 11.17 5.85
C PRO A 483 1.56 12.44 6.48
N GLY A 484 2.59 12.29 7.32
CA GLY A 484 3.29 13.36 8.03
C GLY A 484 3.76 12.89 9.40
N ASP A 485 4.64 13.67 10.04
CA ASP A 485 5.06 13.47 11.43
C ASP A 485 3.84 13.48 12.36
N ALA A 486 3.84 12.65 13.40
CA ALA A 486 2.73 12.49 14.34
C ALA A 486 1.33 12.33 13.69
N THR A 487 1.26 11.84 12.45
CA THR A 487 0.01 11.81 11.67
C THR A 487 -0.35 10.38 11.30
N ILE A 488 -1.63 10.02 11.44
CA ILE A 488 -2.16 8.72 11.02
C ILE A 488 -3.39 8.89 10.13
N ILE A 489 -3.62 7.93 9.24
CA ILE A 489 -4.78 7.91 8.33
C ILE A 489 -5.82 6.94 8.88
N MET A 490 -7.03 7.43 9.15
CA MET A 490 -8.20 6.60 9.44
C MET A 490 -9.04 6.41 8.18
N VAL A 491 -9.03 5.21 7.62
CA VAL A 491 -9.92 4.79 6.53
C VAL A 491 -11.20 4.26 7.13
N THR A 492 -12.36 4.87 6.81
CA THR A 492 -13.66 4.33 7.23
C THR A 492 -14.58 4.10 6.03
N ALA A 493 -15.14 2.89 5.94
CA ALA A 493 -15.91 2.41 4.79
C ALA A 493 -17.07 1.52 5.25
N PRO A 494 -18.10 1.28 4.41
CA PRO A 494 -18.95 0.11 4.53
C PRO A 494 -18.11 -1.16 4.74
N PRO A 495 -18.52 -2.10 5.62
CA PRO A 495 -17.72 -3.28 5.98
C PRO A 495 -17.26 -4.09 4.76
N ILE A 496 -16.00 -4.53 4.77
CA ILE A 496 -15.39 -5.33 3.69
C ILE A 496 -15.04 -6.72 4.24
N GLY A 497 -15.86 -7.72 3.90
CA GLY A 497 -15.69 -9.11 4.33
C GLY A 497 -17.02 -9.86 4.46
N ASN A 498 -16.94 -11.15 4.80
CA ASN A 498 -18.11 -11.98 5.12
C ASN A 498 -18.45 -12.01 6.62
N ASP A 499 -19.71 -12.25 6.97
CA ASP A 499 -20.29 -12.06 8.32
C ASP A 499 -19.53 -12.77 9.46
N ALA A 500 -18.80 -13.84 9.16
CA ALA A 500 -17.97 -14.57 10.13
C ALA A 500 -16.79 -13.75 10.72
N THR A 501 -16.52 -12.55 10.19
CA THR A 501 -15.36 -11.72 10.58
C THR A 501 -15.74 -10.41 11.30
N TYR A 502 -17.02 -10.16 11.57
CA TYR A 502 -17.54 -8.80 11.78
C TYR A 502 -17.33 -8.15 13.17
N PHE A 503 -16.77 -8.84 14.16
CA PHE A 503 -16.70 -8.30 15.53
C PHE A 503 -15.42 -7.54 15.86
N ILE A 504 -14.28 -7.86 15.23
CA ILE A 504 -13.00 -7.11 15.37
C ILE A 504 -12.24 -7.17 14.03
N ASN A 505 -12.79 -6.53 13.00
CA ASN A 505 -12.21 -6.54 11.64
C ASN A 505 -11.48 -5.23 11.27
N SER A 506 -11.49 -4.25 12.17
CA SER A 506 -10.60 -3.10 12.11
C SER A 506 -9.15 -3.58 12.20
N GLN A 507 -8.25 -2.88 11.51
CA GLN A 507 -6.84 -3.25 11.44
C GLN A 507 -5.99 -2.00 11.34
N ALA A 508 -5.03 -1.86 12.25
CA ALA A 508 -4.07 -0.79 12.21
C ALA A 508 -2.61 -1.27 12.29
N GLY A 509 -1.75 -0.46 11.71
CA GLY A 509 -0.30 -0.54 11.79
C GLY A 509 0.26 0.77 11.23
N PRO A 510 1.36 1.32 11.77
CA PRO A 510 1.78 2.68 11.43
C PRO A 510 1.91 2.88 9.90
N PRO A 511 1.42 3.98 9.31
CA PRO A 511 0.69 5.10 9.91
C PRO A 511 -0.83 5.02 9.63
N LEU A 512 -1.42 3.83 9.47
CA LEU A 512 -2.78 3.66 8.93
C LEU A 512 -3.64 2.77 9.82
N MET A 513 -4.92 3.15 9.95
CA MET A 513 -5.96 2.40 10.66
C MET A 513 -7.21 2.26 9.75
N GLU A 514 -7.59 1.02 9.45
CA GLU A 514 -8.83 0.67 8.76
C GLU A 514 -9.94 0.43 9.79
N ILE A 515 -11.02 1.21 9.77
CA ILE A 515 -12.10 1.16 10.77
C ILE A 515 -13.47 1.00 10.09
N TYR A 516 -14.13 -0.14 10.34
CA TYR A 516 -15.47 -0.45 9.80
C TYR A 516 -16.63 -0.15 10.77
N THR A 517 -16.31 0.56 11.85
CA THR A 517 -17.23 1.07 12.87
C THR A 517 -16.94 2.57 13.09
N TYR A 518 -17.68 3.21 13.99
CA TYR A 518 -17.37 4.54 14.49
C TYR A 518 -17.08 4.54 15.99
N ALA A 519 -17.29 3.43 16.71
CA ALA A 519 -17.19 3.38 18.17
C ALA A 519 -15.80 3.79 18.70
N ALA A 520 -15.77 4.74 19.65
CA ALA A 520 -14.55 5.30 20.21
C ALA A 520 -13.60 4.26 20.81
N GLY A 521 -14.14 3.18 21.39
CA GLY A 521 -13.36 2.06 21.92
C GLY A 521 -12.46 1.40 20.88
N THR A 522 -13.00 1.15 19.69
CA THR A 522 -12.23 0.60 18.56
C THR A 522 -11.27 1.64 18.01
N ILE A 523 -11.69 2.90 17.84
CA ILE A 523 -10.80 3.97 17.35
C ILE A 523 -9.58 4.15 18.28
N ALA A 524 -9.78 4.12 19.60
CA ALA A 524 -8.72 4.22 20.60
C ALA A 524 -7.74 3.03 20.55
N HIS A 525 -8.27 1.80 20.46
CA HIS A 525 -7.48 0.57 20.35
C HIS A 525 -6.61 0.57 19.08
N GLU A 526 -7.21 0.84 17.93
CA GLU A 526 -6.53 0.88 16.63
C GLU A 526 -5.56 2.08 16.52
N THR A 527 -5.86 3.19 17.21
CA THR A 527 -4.86 4.26 17.39
C THR A 527 -3.65 3.72 18.14
N GLY A 528 -3.82 2.95 19.22
CA GLY A 528 -2.72 2.30 19.94
C GLY A 528 -1.78 1.52 19.01
N HIS A 529 -2.33 0.70 18.11
CA HIS A 529 -1.57 0.01 17.08
C HIS A 529 -0.92 0.93 16.04
N ALA A 530 -1.62 1.95 15.57
CA ALA A 530 -1.07 2.94 14.63
C ALA A 530 0.06 3.78 15.23
N LEU A 531 0.17 3.84 16.56
CA LEU A 531 1.26 4.45 17.33
C LEU A 531 2.32 3.44 17.81
N GLY A 532 2.17 2.14 17.49
CA GLY A 532 3.18 1.09 17.70
C GLY A 532 3.01 0.18 18.94
N LEU A 533 1.87 0.24 19.64
CA LEU A 533 1.55 -0.72 20.71
C LEU A 533 1.11 -2.07 20.13
N HIS A 534 1.42 -3.18 20.82
CA HIS A 534 0.80 -4.48 20.55
C HIS A 534 -0.46 -4.70 21.41
N HIS A 535 -1.14 -5.84 21.23
CA HIS A 535 -2.19 -6.25 22.16
C HIS A 535 -1.63 -6.41 23.57
N SER A 536 -2.41 -6.07 24.59
CA SER A 536 -2.12 -6.47 25.96
C SER A 536 -2.63 -7.89 26.15
N MET A 537 -1.71 -8.82 26.31
CA MET A 537 -1.98 -10.25 26.44
C MET A 537 -2.09 -10.64 27.93
N SER A 538 -2.44 -11.88 28.20
CA SER A 538 -2.23 -12.50 29.51
C SER A 538 -1.27 -13.68 29.42
N ILE A 539 -0.75 -14.10 30.57
CA ILE A 539 0.09 -15.28 30.73
C ILE A 539 -0.38 -16.10 31.93
N GLU A 540 -0.53 -17.41 31.71
CA GLU A 540 -0.87 -18.40 32.73
C GLU A 540 0.26 -19.43 32.88
N GLY A 541 0.49 -19.88 34.11
CA GLY A 541 1.37 -21.00 34.42
C GLY A 541 0.63 -22.31 34.72
N GLY A 542 -0.67 -22.39 34.39
CA GLY A 542 -1.57 -23.50 34.72
C GLY A 542 -1.70 -23.73 36.23
N ASN A 543 -0.98 -24.73 36.75
CA ASN A 543 -1.02 -25.07 38.19
C ASN A 543 -0.16 -24.13 39.06
N SER A 544 0.61 -23.21 38.45
CA SER A 544 1.45 -22.20 39.12
C SER A 544 1.13 -20.81 38.55
N MET A 545 1.44 -19.74 39.31
CA MET A 545 1.25 -18.35 38.80
C MET A 545 2.12 -18.11 37.56
N LEU A 546 3.39 -18.54 37.61
CA LEU A 546 4.34 -18.44 36.50
C LEU A 546 5.40 -19.54 36.64
N ASN A 547 5.69 -20.29 35.57
CA ASN A 547 6.73 -21.32 35.55
C ASN A 547 8.10 -20.75 35.14
N GLY A 548 8.14 -19.62 34.43
CA GLY A 548 9.37 -18.99 33.95
C GLY A 548 10.08 -19.79 32.84
N ASN A 549 9.34 -20.66 32.15
CA ASN A 549 9.79 -21.46 31.00
C ASN A 549 8.65 -21.73 30.00
N SER A 550 8.94 -22.48 28.93
CA SER A 550 8.02 -22.78 27.82
C SER A 550 6.74 -23.57 28.15
N ASN A 551 6.50 -23.91 29.42
CA ASN A 551 5.22 -24.46 29.88
C ASN A 551 4.17 -23.38 30.14
N ASP A 552 4.57 -22.12 30.26
CA ASP A 552 3.65 -20.99 30.39
C ASP A 552 2.92 -20.75 29.05
N VAL A 553 1.62 -20.39 29.11
CA VAL A 553 0.78 -20.15 27.93
C VAL A 553 0.41 -18.67 27.85
N VAL A 554 0.60 -18.07 26.68
CA VAL A 554 0.25 -16.67 26.40
C VAL A 554 -1.04 -16.60 25.61
N THR A 555 -2.02 -15.84 26.10
CA THR A 555 -3.31 -15.63 25.44
C THR A 555 -3.38 -14.23 24.84
N ASN A 556 -3.49 -14.17 23.51
CA ASN A 556 -3.65 -12.90 22.77
C ASN A 556 -4.93 -12.17 23.20
N TYR A 557 -4.87 -10.83 23.32
CA TYR A 557 -5.88 -9.97 23.96
C TYR A 557 -6.23 -10.26 25.43
N GLY A 558 -5.58 -11.24 26.08
CA GLY A 558 -6.01 -11.78 27.37
C GLY A 558 -6.04 -10.83 28.58
N ASN A 559 -5.50 -9.61 28.47
CA ASN A 559 -5.65 -8.62 29.53
C ASN A 559 -7.08 -8.04 29.54
N VAL A 560 -7.90 -8.48 30.50
CA VAL A 560 -9.31 -8.05 30.65
C VAL A 560 -9.48 -6.64 31.24
N PHE A 561 -8.41 -6.03 31.73
CA PHE A 561 -8.40 -4.71 32.38
C PHE A 561 -7.82 -3.61 31.48
N GLY A 562 -7.31 -3.95 30.29
CA GLY A 562 -6.57 -3.03 29.43
C GLY A 562 -7.26 -2.72 28.10
N LEU A 563 -7.18 -1.47 27.63
CA LEU A 563 -7.65 -1.04 26.29
C LEU A 563 -7.14 -1.96 25.17
N MET A 564 -5.84 -2.28 25.20
CA MET A 564 -5.17 -3.09 24.18
C MET A 564 -5.44 -4.61 24.34
N GLY A 565 -6.19 -5.01 25.38
CA GLY A 565 -6.71 -6.37 25.53
C GLY A 565 -8.22 -6.40 25.26
N MET A 566 -9.00 -7.09 26.09
CA MET A 566 -10.46 -7.15 25.96
C MET A 566 -11.19 -5.83 26.32
N GLY A 567 -10.48 -4.85 26.88
CA GLY A 567 -11.06 -3.61 27.44
C GLY A 567 -11.45 -2.53 26.43
N ALA A 568 -11.23 -2.73 25.12
CA ALA A 568 -11.53 -1.75 24.09
C ALA A 568 -13.00 -1.26 24.13
N HIS A 569 -13.96 -2.18 24.31
CA HIS A 569 -15.41 -1.87 24.26
C HIS A 569 -15.89 -0.89 25.35
N SER A 570 -15.18 -0.78 26.47
CA SER A 570 -15.51 0.08 27.61
C SER A 570 -14.49 1.21 27.85
N LEU A 571 -13.53 1.41 26.93
CA LEU A 571 -12.43 2.37 27.08
C LEU A 571 -11.66 2.18 28.40
N GLU A 572 -11.37 0.91 28.74
CA GLU A 572 -10.53 0.56 29.89
C GLU A 572 -9.17 1.25 29.83
N GLU A 573 -8.49 1.30 30.97
CA GLU A 573 -7.18 1.94 31.08
C GLU A 573 -6.12 1.37 30.13
N MET A 574 -5.10 2.16 29.83
CA MET A 574 -3.83 1.64 29.36
C MET A 574 -3.01 1.21 30.59
N ASN A 575 -2.36 0.04 30.55
CA ASN A 575 -1.46 -0.39 31.63
C ASN A 575 -0.23 0.55 31.72
N LEU A 576 0.50 0.51 32.84
CA LEU A 576 1.61 1.44 33.07
C LEU A 576 2.79 1.20 32.12
N MET A 577 3.00 -0.04 31.68
CA MET A 577 3.99 -0.39 30.65
C MET A 577 3.71 0.35 29.34
N TYR A 578 2.49 0.29 28.82
CA TYR A 578 2.06 0.97 27.60
C TYR A 578 1.88 2.48 27.77
N LYS A 579 1.69 2.99 29.00
CA LYS A 579 1.84 4.44 29.26
C LYS A 579 3.31 4.86 29.23
N GLY A 580 4.23 4.02 29.69
CA GLY A 580 5.68 4.25 29.67
C GLY A 580 6.28 4.32 28.27
N TYR A 581 5.65 3.65 27.29
CA TYR A 581 6.01 3.72 25.88
C TYR A 581 5.83 5.12 25.25
N PHE A 582 4.93 5.96 25.76
CA PHE A 582 4.72 7.29 25.20
C PHE A 582 5.57 8.35 25.88
N ASN A 583 6.24 9.16 25.06
CA ASN A 583 7.09 10.25 25.51
C ASN A 583 6.36 11.17 26.52
N ASN A 584 7.01 11.42 27.66
CA ASN A 584 6.54 12.25 28.77
C ASN A 584 5.26 11.81 29.50
N TRP A 585 4.51 10.80 29.07
CA TRP A 585 3.22 10.43 29.70
C TRP A 585 3.38 10.09 31.19
N ILE A 586 4.36 9.24 31.50
CA ILE A 586 4.82 8.94 32.86
C ILE A 586 6.35 9.08 32.96
N SER A 587 6.86 9.13 34.18
CA SER A 587 8.27 9.33 34.53
C SER A 587 8.75 8.31 35.56
N ASP A 588 10.06 8.23 35.78
CA ASP A 588 10.64 7.39 36.84
C ASP A 588 10.22 7.79 38.27
N THR A 589 9.68 9.00 38.47
CA THR A 589 9.05 9.37 39.75
C THR A 589 7.62 8.87 39.88
N ASP A 590 6.92 8.68 38.75
CA ASP A 590 5.56 8.13 38.72
C ASP A 590 5.60 6.60 38.89
N VAL A 591 6.58 5.93 38.26
CA VAL A 591 6.78 4.47 38.30
C VAL A 591 8.26 4.15 38.56
N PRO A 592 8.74 4.23 39.80
CA PRO A 592 10.15 4.02 40.13
C PRO A 592 10.62 2.57 39.92
N THR A 593 11.86 2.42 39.46
CA THR A 593 12.56 1.14 39.40
C THR A 593 13.07 0.76 40.79
N ILE A 594 12.56 -0.35 41.32
CA ILE A 594 12.88 -0.86 42.65
C ILE A 594 13.96 -1.92 42.55
N THR A 595 15.05 -1.76 43.31
CA THR A 595 16.19 -2.69 43.35
C THR A 595 16.62 -3.06 44.78
N THR A 596 15.79 -2.71 45.78
CA THR A 596 16.06 -2.96 47.20
C THR A 596 14.82 -3.51 47.89
N SER A 597 15.01 -4.32 48.92
CA SER A 597 13.90 -4.85 49.73
C SER A 597 13.28 -3.74 50.58
N GLY A 598 11.95 -3.66 50.64
CA GLY A 598 11.26 -2.60 51.35
C GLY A 598 9.73 -2.62 51.20
N LYS A 599 9.05 -1.77 51.98
CA LYS A 599 7.63 -1.46 51.82
C LYS A 599 7.47 -0.26 50.91
N TYR A 600 6.73 -0.42 49.81
CA TYR A 600 6.48 0.60 48.79
C TYR A 600 4.98 0.88 48.69
N ARG A 601 4.60 2.14 48.54
CA ARG A 601 3.21 2.55 48.35
C ARG A 601 2.93 2.78 46.87
N ILE A 602 1.83 2.20 46.40
CA ILE A 602 1.31 2.39 45.05
C ILE A 602 -0.05 3.07 45.16
N TYR A 603 -0.21 4.23 44.53
CA TYR A 603 -1.49 4.91 44.37
C TYR A 603 -2.19 4.46 43.10
N THR A 604 -3.53 4.52 43.09
CA THR A 604 -4.32 4.09 41.92
C THR A 604 -4.09 5.03 40.73
N TYR A 605 -3.81 4.46 39.55
CA TYR A 605 -3.40 5.26 38.39
C TYR A 605 -4.57 5.70 37.48
N ASN A 606 -5.76 5.11 37.68
CA ASN A 606 -6.94 5.21 36.81
C ASN A 606 -7.86 6.42 37.11
N HIS A 607 -7.25 7.52 37.55
CA HIS A 607 -7.90 8.79 37.91
C HIS A 607 -7.22 10.00 37.23
N GLY A 608 -6.81 9.81 35.97
CA GLY A 608 -6.18 10.84 35.16
C GLY A 608 -7.12 12.00 34.79
N THR A 609 -6.54 13.19 34.64
CA THR A 609 -7.21 14.38 34.07
C THR A 609 -6.22 15.15 33.21
N SER A 610 -6.68 16.22 32.55
CA SER A 610 -5.80 17.15 31.84
C SER A 610 -4.78 17.90 32.73
N SER A 611 -4.87 17.75 34.06
CA SER A 611 -3.97 18.37 35.03
C SER A 611 -2.94 17.42 35.64
N GLY A 612 -2.99 16.12 35.33
CA GLY A 612 -2.11 15.11 35.90
C GLY A 612 -2.79 13.78 36.24
N HIS A 613 -2.03 12.85 36.84
CA HIS A 613 -2.56 11.60 37.41
C HIS A 613 -3.26 11.80 38.77
N ASN A 614 -3.13 12.99 39.36
CA ASN A 614 -3.79 13.45 40.60
C ASN A 614 -3.45 12.66 41.88
N ALA A 615 -2.61 11.63 41.80
CA ALA A 615 -2.16 10.89 42.97
C ALA A 615 -1.03 11.64 43.71
N PRO A 616 -0.95 11.54 45.05
CA PRO A 616 0.08 12.23 45.83
C PRO A 616 1.46 11.52 45.86
N GLY A 617 1.66 10.47 45.06
CA GLY A 617 2.91 9.70 44.99
C GLY A 617 2.90 8.70 43.83
N ALA A 618 3.86 7.78 43.83
CA ALA A 618 4.05 6.77 42.79
C ALA A 618 2.77 5.97 42.49
N ILE A 619 2.50 5.76 41.21
CA ILE A 619 1.29 5.11 40.67
C ILE A 619 1.53 3.65 40.23
N GLY A 620 2.79 3.20 40.24
CA GLY A 620 3.20 1.81 40.06
C GLY A 620 4.66 1.60 40.44
N LEU A 621 5.19 0.41 40.21
CA LEU A 621 6.62 0.07 40.39
C LEU A 621 7.14 -0.72 39.19
N LYS A 622 8.40 -0.48 38.80
CA LYS A 622 9.17 -1.38 37.92
C LYS A 622 10.08 -2.26 38.79
N ILE A 623 10.04 -3.58 38.62
CA ILE A 623 10.91 -4.53 39.34
C ILE A 623 11.66 -5.39 38.32
N PRO A 624 12.99 -5.24 38.18
CA PRO A 624 13.78 -5.99 37.21
C PRO A 624 14.11 -7.41 37.70
N SER A 625 14.05 -8.39 36.79
CA SER A 625 14.60 -9.74 36.98
C SER A 625 15.41 -10.13 35.73
N GLY A 626 16.71 -9.85 35.76
CA GLY A 626 17.57 -10.01 34.58
C GLY A 626 17.17 -9.03 33.47
N ASP A 627 16.87 -9.57 32.29
CA ASP A 627 16.33 -8.85 31.13
C ASP A 627 14.82 -8.56 31.21
N LYS A 628 14.10 -9.15 32.18
CA LYS A 628 12.65 -8.99 32.38
C LYS A 628 12.33 -7.82 33.31
N THR A 629 11.20 -7.17 33.07
CA THR A 629 10.66 -6.14 33.97
C THR A 629 9.22 -6.46 34.35
N PHE A 630 8.94 -6.50 35.65
CA PHE A 630 7.61 -6.61 36.20
C PHE A 630 7.07 -5.22 36.52
N TRP A 631 5.97 -4.84 35.90
CA TRP A 631 5.23 -3.61 36.13
C TRP A 631 4.10 -3.89 37.12
N VAL A 632 4.21 -3.34 38.33
CA VAL A 632 3.28 -3.57 39.43
C VAL A 632 2.34 -2.38 39.54
N GLU A 633 1.04 -2.62 39.41
CA GLU A 633 0.04 -1.56 39.23
C GLU A 633 -1.14 -1.72 40.18
N TYR A 634 -1.73 -0.59 40.60
CA TYR A 634 -2.96 -0.58 41.39
C TYR A 634 -4.08 0.10 40.60
N LEU A 635 -5.19 -0.61 40.40
CA LEU A 635 -6.43 -0.10 39.83
C LEU A 635 -7.54 -0.28 40.85
N THR A 636 -8.51 0.64 40.89
CA THR A 636 -9.62 0.59 41.86
C THR A 636 -11.01 0.55 41.23
N ARG A 637 -11.09 0.42 39.90
CA ARG A 637 -12.32 0.48 39.10
C ARG A 637 -12.11 -0.17 37.74
N GLN A 638 -13.03 -1.06 37.35
CA GLN A 638 -13.24 -1.47 35.95
C GLN A 638 -14.31 -0.55 35.32
N LYS A 639 -14.04 0.07 34.16
CA LYS A 639 -15.03 0.95 33.50
C LYS A 639 -16.23 0.18 32.96
N SER A 640 -16.07 -1.07 32.54
CA SER A 640 -17.16 -1.97 32.13
C SER A 640 -18.18 -2.24 33.24
N GLU A 641 -17.80 -2.06 34.50
CA GLU A 641 -18.64 -2.28 35.69
C GLU A 641 -19.13 -0.96 36.32
N ALA A 642 -18.83 0.20 35.73
CA ALA A 642 -19.15 1.50 36.32
C ALA A 642 -20.65 1.74 36.56
N ASN A 643 -21.52 1.06 35.81
CA ASN A 643 -22.98 1.08 35.97
C ASN A 643 -23.55 -0.20 36.61
N THR A 644 -22.70 -1.13 37.02
CA THR A 644 -23.09 -2.40 37.67
C THR A 644 -23.24 -2.18 39.18
N PRO A 645 -24.34 -2.61 39.83
CA PRO A 645 -24.50 -2.53 41.28
C PRO A 645 -23.32 -3.19 42.02
N PRO A 646 -22.82 -2.62 43.15
CA PRO A 646 -21.61 -3.13 43.81
C PRO A 646 -21.67 -4.60 44.23
N ASP A 647 -22.86 -5.13 44.54
CA ASP A 647 -23.11 -6.54 44.86
C ASP A 647 -23.04 -7.49 43.64
N GLN A 648 -22.96 -6.94 42.43
CA GLN A 648 -22.92 -7.65 41.15
C GLN A 648 -21.62 -7.39 40.37
N GLN A 649 -20.71 -6.57 40.89
CA GLN A 649 -19.38 -6.37 40.32
C GLN A 649 -18.51 -7.59 40.61
N LEU A 650 -17.87 -8.15 39.59
CA LEU A 650 -17.02 -9.34 39.70
C LEU A 650 -15.54 -8.95 39.80
N ARG A 651 -15.11 -7.97 38.98
CA ARG A 651 -13.70 -7.58 38.83
C ARG A 651 -13.28 -6.43 39.73
N THR A 652 -14.13 -5.40 39.85
CA THR A 652 -13.81 -4.19 40.63
C THR A 652 -13.47 -4.47 42.11
N PRO A 653 -14.17 -5.38 42.83
CA PRO A 653 -13.79 -5.74 44.19
C PRO A 653 -12.40 -6.40 44.30
N LEU A 654 -12.01 -7.20 43.30
CA LEU A 654 -10.70 -7.87 43.26
C LEU A 654 -9.58 -6.86 42.97
N LEU A 655 -9.82 -5.91 42.07
CA LEU A 655 -8.91 -4.79 41.82
C LEU A 655 -8.71 -3.93 43.08
N GLN A 656 -9.79 -3.55 43.78
CA GLN A 656 -9.72 -2.76 45.02
C GLN A 656 -8.99 -3.46 46.19
N ASN A 657 -8.79 -4.78 46.11
CA ASN A 657 -8.23 -5.61 47.17
C ASN A 657 -6.88 -6.25 46.82
N GLY A 658 -6.32 -5.95 45.64
CA GLY A 658 -5.06 -6.52 45.15
C GLY A 658 -4.27 -5.58 44.23
N ILE A 659 -3.25 -6.12 43.58
CA ILE A 659 -2.45 -5.45 42.53
C ILE A 659 -2.50 -6.27 41.25
N VAL A 660 -2.35 -5.64 40.08
CA VAL A 660 -2.07 -6.35 38.83
C VAL A 660 -0.59 -6.26 38.51
N ILE A 661 -0.09 -7.25 37.77
CA ILE A 661 1.32 -7.36 37.39
C ILE A 661 1.38 -7.61 35.89
N ASN A 662 1.98 -6.69 35.14
CA ASN A 662 2.28 -6.89 33.71
C ASN A 662 3.77 -7.20 33.54
N LEU A 663 4.10 -8.26 32.82
CA LEU A 663 5.47 -8.70 32.58
C LEU A 663 5.94 -8.31 31.17
N GLN A 664 7.10 -7.66 31.11
CA GLN A 664 7.83 -7.25 29.90
C GLN A 664 9.04 -8.17 29.65
N ASN A 665 9.44 -8.31 28.38
CA ASN A 665 10.61 -9.09 27.92
C ASN A 665 10.54 -10.59 28.28
N TYR A 666 9.35 -11.17 28.24
CA TYR A 666 9.14 -12.59 28.40
C TYR A 666 8.20 -13.13 27.33
N MET A 667 8.57 -14.26 26.71
CA MET A 667 7.89 -14.87 25.55
C MET A 667 7.42 -13.86 24.48
N ASP A 668 8.26 -12.85 24.24
CA ASP A 668 7.99 -11.66 23.44
C ASP A 668 8.05 -11.97 21.92
N ASN A 669 7.12 -12.79 21.45
CA ASN A 669 7.03 -13.30 20.08
C ASN A 669 6.39 -12.25 19.15
N ASN A 670 7.08 -11.13 18.93
CA ASN A 670 6.58 -10.04 18.09
C ASN A 670 6.40 -10.46 16.62
N ALA A 671 5.15 -10.46 16.17
CA ALA A 671 4.77 -10.86 14.81
C ALA A 671 5.06 -9.79 13.74
N ALA A 672 5.27 -8.53 14.15
CA ALA A 672 5.59 -7.43 13.25
C ALA A 672 6.71 -6.53 13.83
N PRO A 673 7.58 -5.94 12.99
CA PRO A 673 8.80 -5.25 13.44
C PRO A 673 8.59 -3.83 14.00
N TRP A 674 7.36 -3.33 14.06
CA TRP A 674 7.01 -1.99 14.56
C TRP A 674 6.27 -2.01 15.90
N TYR A 675 5.99 -3.19 16.45
CA TYR A 675 5.44 -3.33 17.79
C TYR A 675 6.57 -3.50 18.78
N ASN A 676 6.66 -2.60 19.76
CA ASN A 676 7.65 -2.74 20.83
C ASN A 676 7.02 -3.36 22.08
N HIS A 677 7.48 -4.56 22.41
CA HIS A 677 7.14 -5.37 23.58
C HIS A 677 5.68 -5.77 23.79
N ASN A 678 5.47 -7.07 24.07
CA ASN A 678 4.20 -7.57 24.60
C ASN A 678 4.08 -7.26 26.10
N SER A 679 2.97 -6.62 26.49
CA SER A 679 2.52 -6.59 27.89
C SER A 679 1.79 -7.89 28.23
N LEU A 680 2.34 -8.67 29.16
CA LEU A 680 1.73 -9.93 29.63
C LEU A 680 1.13 -9.77 31.03
N LEU A 681 -0.21 -9.67 31.15
CA LEU A 681 -0.90 -9.71 32.43
C LEU A 681 -0.71 -11.09 33.09
N LEU A 682 -0.08 -11.12 34.27
CA LEU A 682 0.08 -12.32 35.07
C LEU A 682 -1.25 -12.75 35.69
N ASP A 683 -1.62 -14.02 35.52
CA ASP A 683 -2.60 -14.65 36.41
C ASP A 683 -1.98 -14.97 37.79
N SER A 684 -2.60 -14.42 38.85
CA SER A 684 -2.18 -14.63 40.23
C SER A 684 -3.01 -15.69 40.97
N THR A 685 -3.98 -16.34 40.33
CA THR A 685 -4.92 -17.27 41.00
C THR A 685 -4.95 -18.65 40.30
N PRO A 686 -3.88 -19.46 40.42
CA PRO A 686 -3.74 -20.68 39.63
C PRO A 686 -4.93 -21.64 39.80
N ASN A 687 -5.40 -22.20 38.68
CA ASN A 687 -6.53 -23.12 38.58
C ASN A 687 -7.93 -22.49 38.79
N SER A 688 -8.17 -21.21 38.45
CA SER A 688 -9.45 -20.49 38.65
C SER A 688 -10.60 -20.81 37.65
N ARG A 689 -10.87 -22.12 37.46
CA ARG A 689 -12.10 -22.77 36.89
C ARG A 689 -12.24 -22.97 35.36
N SER A 690 -12.01 -24.23 34.98
CA SER A 690 -12.96 -25.10 34.24
C SER A 690 -13.24 -24.89 32.73
N SER A 691 -13.91 -25.89 32.15
CA SER A 691 -13.97 -26.36 30.74
C SER A 691 -14.30 -25.39 29.58
N ASN A 692 -14.52 -24.09 29.79
CA ASN A 692 -14.78 -23.12 28.72
C ASN A 692 -13.80 -21.95 28.88
N TRP A 693 -12.72 -21.97 28.09
CA TRP A 693 -11.44 -21.35 28.44
C TRP A 693 -11.22 -19.96 27.83
N ALA A 694 -10.18 -19.27 28.34
CA ALA A 694 -9.66 -17.94 27.99
C ALA A 694 -10.41 -16.69 28.49
N LEU A 695 -11.72 -16.73 28.81
CA LEU A 695 -12.45 -15.53 29.31
C LEU A 695 -12.89 -15.59 30.78
N GLU A 696 -12.95 -16.77 31.41
CA GLU A 696 -13.35 -16.89 32.83
C GLU A 696 -12.16 -16.80 33.80
N ASP A 697 -11.03 -17.45 33.50
CA ASP A 697 -9.79 -17.50 34.30
C ASP A 697 -9.25 -16.10 34.66
N PHE A 698 -9.03 -15.22 33.68
CA PHE A 698 -8.36 -13.92 33.92
C PHE A 698 -9.20 -12.89 34.71
N ASN A 699 -10.41 -13.22 35.15
CA ASN A 699 -11.22 -12.30 35.97
C ASN A 699 -10.68 -12.15 37.40
N ASP A 700 -9.92 -13.12 37.92
CA ASP A 700 -9.28 -13.06 39.24
C ASP A 700 -7.74 -13.01 39.21
N ALA A 701 -7.18 -12.60 38.07
CA ALA A 701 -5.75 -12.32 37.90
C ALA A 701 -5.08 -11.34 38.91
N PRO A 702 -5.75 -10.36 39.55
CA PRO A 702 -5.08 -9.46 40.50
C PRO A 702 -4.60 -10.18 41.77
N LEU A 703 -3.30 -10.09 42.07
CA LEU A 703 -2.69 -10.62 43.30
C LEU A 703 -3.32 -9.96 44.52
N GLN A 704 -4.20 -10.71 45.19
CA GLN A 704 -4.94 -10.26 46.36
C GLN A 704 -4.02 -10.05 47.56
N LYS A 705 -4.35 -9.09 48.44
CA LYS A 705 -3.68 -8.93 49.75
C LYS A 705 -3.51 -10.27 50.48
N ASN A 706 -2.41 -10.36 51.21
CA ASN A 706 -1.96 -11.56 51.94
C ASN A 706 -1.54 -12.76 51.07
N HIS A 707 -1.50 -12.64 49.74
CA HIS A 707 -0.90 -13.64 48.85
C HIS A 707 0.48 -13.16 48.37
N THR A 708 1.41 -14.10 48.16
CA THR A 708 2.77 -13.78 47.72
C THR A 708 2.98 -14.25 46.30
N PHE A 709 3.40 -13.36 45.40
CA PHE A 709 4.05 -13.74 44.15
C PHE A 709 5.55 -13.90 44.40
N THR A 710 6.16 -14.96 43.86
CA THR A 710 7.62 -15.16 43.89
C THR A 710 8.12 -15.30 42.46
N ASP A 711 9.15 -14.53 42.12
CA ASP A 711 9.79 -14.60 40.80
C ASP A 711 10.36 -16.01 40.54
N PRO A 712 9.96 -16.70 39.45
CA PRO A 712 10.50 -18.03 39.12
C PRO A 712 12.01 -18.01 38.82
N TRP A 713 12.59 -16.86 38.50
CA TRP A 713 14.05 -16.69 38.32
C TRP A 713 14.79 -16.35 39.63
N GLY A 714 14.07 -16.37 40.76
CA GLY A 714 14.63 -16.32 42.11
C GLY A 714 15.24 -14.98 42.49
N LYS A 715 14.81 -13.85 41.91
CA LYS A 715 15.33 -12.52 42.25
C LYS A 715 14.56 -11.83 43.36
N PHE A 716 13.24 -12.01 43.43
CA PHE A 716 12.42 -11.32 44.43
C PHE A 716 11.07 -12.02 44.72
N SER A 717 10.38 -11.54 45.75
CA SER A 717 8.94 -11.74 45.97
C SER A 717 8.18 -10.42 46.18
N ILE A 718 6.89 -10.43 45.87
CA ILE A 718 5.94 -9.31 46.06
C ILE A 718 4.80 -9.80 46.96
N TYR A 719 4.43 -9.00 47.96
CA TYR A 719 3.35 -9.30 48.90
C TYR A 719 2.52 -8.02 49.17
N PRO A 720 1.26 -7.93 48.74
CA PRO A 720 0.39 -6.79 49.05
C PRO A 720 -0.10 -6.89 50.51
N ILE A 721 0.10 -5.81 51.27
CA ILE A 721 -0.05 -5.76 52.73
C ILE A 721 -1.41 -5.16 53.12
N GLU A 722 -1.60 -3.88 52.81
CA GLU A 722 -2.69 -3.06 53.33
C GLU A 722 -3.13 -2.02 52.29
N THR A 723 -4.41 -1.69 52.29
CA THR A 723 -5.02 -0.69 51.39
C THR A 723 -5.55 0.47 52.21
N GLY A 724 -5.50 1.69 51.67
CA GLY A 724 -6.07 2.86 52.34
C GLY A 724 -6.34 4.05 51.43
N GLY A 725 -6.59 5.20 52.04
CA GLY A 725 -7.09 6.38 51.34
C GLY A 725 -8.58 6.27 51.00
N THR A 726 -9.02 7.05 50.01
CA THR A 726 -10.44 7.13 49.62
C THR A 726 -10.65 6.43 48.28
N LEU A 727 -11.30 5.25 48.31
CA LEU A 727 -11.70 4.52 47.11
C LEU A 727 -12.51 5.40 46.15
N GLY A 728 -12.33 5.18 44.85
CA GLY A 728 -12.92 6.03 43.80
C GLY A 728 -12.27 7.42 43.66
N THR A 729 -11.08 7.62 44.24
CA THR A 729 -10.26 8.83 44.04
C THR A 729 -8.78 8.45 43.86
N ALA A 730 -7.98 9.35 43.27
CA ALA A 730 -6.52 9.20 43.15
C ALA A 730 -5.76 9.10 44.49
N ASN A 731 -6.44 9.31 45.63
CA ASN A 731 -5.87 9.09 46.96
C ASN A 731 -5.97 7.63 47.44
N ALA A 732 -6.65 6.73 46.73
CA ALA A 732 -6.64 5.31 47.07
C ALA A 732 -5.26 4.71 46.81
N TRP A 733 -4.76 3.91 47.75
CA TRP A 733 -3.43 3.29 47.67
C TRP A 733 -3.41 1.88 48.26
N ILE A 734 -2.37 1.14 47.88
CA ILE A 734 -1.98 -0.16 48.43
C ILE A 734 -0.48 -0.16 48.76
N ASP A 735 -0.12 -0.69 49.92
CA ASP A 735 1.28 -0.93 50.29
C ASP A 735 1.67 -2.36 49.92
N VAL A 736 2.82 -2.50 49.25
CA VAL A 736 3.42 -3.78 48.87
C VAL A 736 4.79 -3.96 49.53
N GLN A 737 5.07 -5.14 50.08
CA GLN A 737 6.41 -5.56 50.46
C GLN A 737 7.08 -6.18 49.24
N VAL A 738 8.25 -5.66 48.87
CA VAL A 738 9.16 -6.29 47.90
C VAL A 738 10.36 -6.85 48.68
N THR A 739 10.76 -8.08 48.38
CA THR A 739 11.92 -8.73 49.03
C THR A 739 12.82 -9.34 47.96
N PHE A 740 14.03 -8.84 47.82
CA PHE A 740 15.07 -9.44 46.96
C PHE A 740 15.85 -10.53 47.70
N PHE A 741 16.41 -11.48 46.95
CA PHE A 741 17.14 -12.65 47.44
C PHE A 741 18.62 -12.67 47.04
#